data_AF-A0A9E9MG38-F1
#
_entry.id   AF-A0A9E9MG38-F1
#
_cell.length_a   1.000
_cell.length_b   1.000
_cell.length_c   1.000
_cell.angle_alpha   90.00
_cell.angle_beta   90.00
_cell.angle_gamma   90.00
#
_symmetry.space_group_name_H-M   'P 1'
#
loop_
_entity.id
_entity.type
_entity.pdbx_description
1 polymer ?
#
loop_
_entity_poly.entity_id
_entity_poly.type
_entity_poly.pdbx_seq_one_letter_code
_entity_poly.pdbx_strand_id
1 'polypeptide(L)'
;MKTFQLKTLSVFLSALGAFSYSSVAQAQLMFSQYVDGSSNKKGLEIYNPDGTTVNLADYEIQQFNNGGTAKTATFRLQGTLASKQKFLVGRSELQTELGNKVNQVAALSFNGDDAVVLVYKGTPVDRFGRIGERPEAGWGTAVSSLGNSFKRIETENPALSIDPTAAFDLDHSWTAWANRNDFTNLSGSTTQPPIETVSCSSSDTPIADLATSAQNQTYTVRGVITADYRYANGFSGFYVQTPDTKARANVSNAIFVYIPNSSAVKGGQIGDEVILRGRLTSYQNQLQIDQLQQDIQTCNSNMANQVQPISLELPFSSLTGSSTHSPQRYQGMLVKLPQTLTVSENYNYGRYGELSLSLGRLYIPTNLYPALSPEAKALAQKNLLSKIIFDDGYNNQNRTPWLPTNFSAANTLRSGYQLKNLEGILEYRFNGWRVQPVLGRTQPEVVTQTNPRQSVITKNANHIRVASFNVLNYDNGATGFPTERGANTQAEFDKQHHKIVSALKAIDADVYGLMEIANNGYGPNSAIAHLTSALGPDWKYIIPENLDRLGNDVIAVAIIYNSKRVKPLNKAVVLDLGDKNRTTLAQTFQAVRGNKTFTVIPNHLKSKGCSGVDANSSDADQNDGQGCWNPTRVKAVDQIVQWLAKNPTQVPKQNALLVGDMNSYAKEAPILAFEKANYKVLLNDTKVGQGAQAYSYVFGVASDANGNGGAGNLDHAIADADLYPKVVRTFAWHINADEPTVLDYNEEYKTDEQKALFYGEDAYRSSDHDPVIVDLDLNGKDSNQPNDNQKSPIFDFLSQLMEWISQLFKRS
;
A
#
# COMPACT_ATOMS: atom_id res chain seq x y z
N MET A 1 0.73 -29.82 -72.99
CA MET A 1 -0.24 -30.80 -73.53
C MET A 1 -1.22 -31.11 -72.39
N LYS A 2 -2.51 -30.79 -72.36
CA LYS A 2 -3.57 -30.52 -73.35
C LYS A 2 -4.60 -29.57 -72.67
N THR A 3 -4.83 -28.37 -73.24
CA THR A 3 -6.09 -27.85 -73.85
C THR A 3 -7.23 -27.49 -72.88
N PHE A 4 -7.53 -26.21 -72.62
CA PHE A 4 -8.36 -25.24 -73.38
C PHE A 4 -9.85 -25.59 -73.50
N GLN A 5 -10.78 -24.76 -72.99
CA GLN A 5 -11.52 -23.73 -73.77
C GLN A 5 -12.64 -23.03 -72.97
N LEU A 6 -12.70 -21.70 -73.10
CA LEU A 6 -13.90 -20.86 -72.98
C LEU A 6 -14.85 -21.13 -74.17
N LYS A 7 -16.18 -20.94 -73.98
CA LYS A 7 -17.04 -20.10 -74.85
C LYS A 7 -18.52 -20.00 -74.42
N THR A 8 -18.93 -18.76 -74.13
CA THR A 8 -20.10 -17.99 -74.66
C THR A 8 -21.53 -18.57 -74.75
N LEU A 9 -22.44 -17.81 -74.09
CA LEU A 9 -23.57 -17.03 -74.65
C LEU A 9 -24.96 -17.69 -74.86
N SER A 10 -25.88 -17.25 -73.98
CA SER A 10 -27.30 -16.84 -74.14
C SER A 10 -28.33 -17.72 -74.88
N VAL A 11 -29.51 -17.89 -74.25
CA VAL A 11 -30.88 -17.75 -74.84
C VAL A 11 -31.95 -17.94 -73.73
N PHE A 12 -32.85 -16.94 -73.63
CA PHE A 12 -34.29 -16.92 -73.28
C PHE A 12 -34.89 -17.88 -72.22
N LEU A 13 -36.02 -17.63 -71.55
CA LEU A 13 -36.89 -16.52 -71.16
C LEU A 13 -38.06 -17.23 -70.43
N SER A 14 -38.70 -16.54 -69.48
CA SER A 14 -40.06 -16.79 -68.97
C SER A 14 -40.35 -18.07 -68.17
N ALA A 15 -40.22 -17.94 -66.84
CA ALA A 15 -41.24 -18.41 -65.92
C ALA A 15 -41.37 -17.38 -64.77
N LEU A 16 -42.26 -16.41 -64.97
CA LEU A 16 -42.72 -15.49 -63.94
C LEU A 16 -43.53 -16.31 -62.90
N GLY A 17 -42.89 -16.68 -61.79
CA GLY A 17 -43.55 -17.16 -60.58
C GLY A 17 -43.26 -16.15 -59.48
N ALA A 18 -44.30 -15.43 -59.05
CA ALA A 18 -44.21 -14.41 -58.02
C ALA A 18 -43.68 -14.98 -56.69
N PHE A 19 -42.42 -14.72 -56.38
CA PHE A 19 -41.95 -14.65 -55.00
C PHE A 19 -42.00 -13.19 -54.58
N SER A 20 -43.09 -12.84 -53.91
CA SER A 20 -43.16 -11.64 -53.09
C SER A 20 -42.08 -11.74 -52.03
N TYR A 21 -40.95 -11.07 -52.21
CA TYR A 21 -40.04 -10.78 -51.10
C TYR A 21 -40.79 -9.84 -50.15
N SER A 22 -41.43 -10.41 -49.13
CA SER A 22 -41.83 -9.65 -47.96
C SER A 22 -40.53 -9.19 -47.29
N SER A 23 -40.08 -7.96 -47.57
CA SER A 23 -39.12 -7.31 -46.70
C SER A 23 -39.76 -7.24 -45.32
N VAL A 24 -39.20 -7.94 -44.33
CA VAL A 24 -39.62 -7.79 -42.95
C VAL A 24 -39.34 -6.33 -42.61
N ALA A 25 -40.40 -5.52 -42.53
CA ALA A 25 -40.30 -4.11 -42.19
C ALA A 25 -39.60 -4.01 -40.83
N GLN A 26 -38.49 -3.26 -40.79
CA GLN A 26 -37.82 -2.87 -39.56
C GLN A 26 -38.83 -2.18 -38.66
N ALA A 27 -38.82 -2.53 -37.37
CA ALA A 27 -39.61 -1.80 -36.41
C ALA A 27 -38.92 -0.50 -35.98
N GLN A 28 -39.67 0.58 -35.97
CA GLN A 28 -39.28 1.96 -35.77
C GLN A 28 -39.36 2.35 -34.30
N LEU A 29 -38.64 1.61 -33.43
CA LEU A 29 -38.58 1.93 -32.00
C LEU A 29 -37.98 3.33 -31.78
N MET A 30 -38.43 3.99 -30.71
CA MET A 30 -37.97 5.32 -30.32
C MET A 30 -37.87 5.48 -28.81
N PHE A 31 -36.97 6.34 -28.35
CA PHE A 31 -37.03 6.91 -27.01
C PHE A 31 -38.27 7.81 -26.92
N SER A 32 -39.08 7.56 -25.92
CA SER A 32 -40.28 8.35 -25.59
C SER A 32 -40.11 9.15 -24.30
N GLN A 33 -39.18 8.75 -23.43
CA GLN A 33 -38.80 9.48 -22.22
C GLN A 33 -37.29 9.40 -21.99
N TYR A 34 -36.71 10.51 -21.56
CA TYR A 34 -35.34 10.63 -21.07
C TYR A 34 -35.39 11.09 -19.61
N VAL A 35 -34.80 10.33 -18.69
CA VAL A 35 -34.91 10.58 -17.26
C VAL A 35 -33.52 10.83 -16.68
N ASP A 36 -33.25 12.07 -16.31
CA ASP A 36 -32.13 12.45 -15.46
C ASP A 36 -32.67 12.92 -14.11
N GLY A 37 -33.08 11.99 -13.26
CA GLY A 37 -33.55 12.27 -11.90
C GLY A 37 -32.42 12.51 -10.91
N SER A 38 -32.78 13.02 -9.73
CA SER A 38 -31.87 13.20 -8.60
C SER A 38 -31.32 11.86 -8.07
N SER A 39 -30.16 11.89 -7.42
CA SER A 39 -29.51 10.72 -6.79
C SER A 39 -29.37 9.51 -7.71
N ASN A 40 -28.92 9.74 -8.95
CA ASN A 40 -28.74 8.70 -9.98
C ASN A 40 -30.03 7.94 -10.37
N LYS A 41 -31.22 8.51 -10.17
CA LYS A 41 -32.46 7.94 -10.74
C LYS A 41 -32.53 8.22 -12.24
N LYS A 42 -31.79 7.43 -13.02
CA LYS A 42 -31.64 7.59 -14.48
C LYS A 42 -32.42 6.53 -15.25
N GLY A 43 -32.97 6.88 -16.41
CA GLY A 43 -33.74 5.95 -17.24
C GLY A 43 -34.06 6.43 -18.65
N LEU A 44 -34.43 5.48 -19.51
CA LEU A 44 -34.87 5.68 -20.90
C LEU A 44 -36.11 4.82 -21.14
N GLU A 45 -37.24 5.44 -21.52
CA GLU A 45 -38.46 4.71 -21.93
C GLU A 45 -38.45 4.55 -23.45
N ILE A 46 -38.49 3.32 -23.94
CA ILE A 46 -38.56 2.99 -25.37
C ILE A 46 -40.01 2.67 -25.71
N TYR A 47 -40.53 3.27 -26.78
CA TYR A 47 -41.87 3.05 -27.28
C TYR A 47 -41.83 2.35 -28.64
N ASN A 48 -42.77 1.43 -28.84
CA ASN A 48 -43.01 0.79 -30.13
C ASN A 48 -44.21 1.44 -30.84
N PRO A 49 -43.98 2.36 -31.79
CA PRO A 49 -45.06 2.99 -32.54
C PRO A 49 -45.69 2.07 -33.59
N ASP A 50 -45.11 0.91 -33.90
CA ASP A 50 -45.58 0.08 -35.01
C ASP A 50 -46.77 -0.81 -34.66
N GLY A 51 -47.40 -1.37 -35.69
CA GLY A 51 -48.51 -2.31 -35.59
C GLY A 51 -48.12 -3.74 -35.21
N THR A 52 -46.83 -4.03 -35.00
CA THR A 52 -46.32 -5.39 -34.74
C THR A 52 -45.47 -5.46 -33.48
N THR A 53 -45.38 -6.66 -32.90
CA THR A 53 -44.47 -6.94 -31.78
C THR A 53 -43.02 -7.04 -32.27
N VAL A 54 -42.10 -6.48 -31.50
CA VAL A 54 -40.67 -6.37 -31.84
C VAL A 54 -39.83 -7.22 -30.89
N ASN A 55 -38.80 -7.87 -31.42
CA ASN A 55 -37.79 -8.52 -30.61
C ASN A 55 -36.76 -7.49 -30.13
N LEU A 56 -36.71 -7.22 -28.82
CA LEU A 56 -35.78 -6.25 -28.26
C LEU A 56 -34.32 -6.75 -28.28
N ALA A 57 -34.09 -8.05 -28.38
CA ALA A 57 -32.72 -8.59 -28.49
C ALA A 57 -31.97 -8.11 -29.76
N ASP A 58 -32.69 -7.60 -30.76
CA ASP A 58 -32.11 -7.01 -31.96
C ASP A 58 -31.65 -5.55 -31.76
N TYR A 59 -31.92 -4.97 -30.57
CA TYR A 59 -31.66 -3.57 -30.24
C TYR A 59 -30.67 -3.44 -29.08
N GLU A 60 -29.90 -2.35 -29.10
CA GLU A 60 -29.04 -1.93 -28.00
C GLU A 60 -29.06 -0.42 -27.81
N ILE A 61 -28.80 0.02 -26.58
CA ILE A 61 -28.55 1.44 -26.26
C ILE A 61 -27.04 1.63 -26.20
N GLN A 62 -26.52 2.58 -26.96
CA GLN A 62 -25.14 3.02 -26.89
C GLN A 62 -25.06 4.39 -26.22
N GLN A 63 -24.15 4.53 -25.25
CA GLN A 63 -23.95 5.77 -24.50
C GLN A 63 -22.56 6.34 -24.77
N PHE A 64 -22.48 7.65 -24.98
CA PHE A 64 -21.26 8.39 -25.29
C PHE A 64 -21.14 9.55 -24.33
N ASN A 65 -20.19 9.45 -23.40
CA ASN A 65 -20.09 10.44 -22.32
C ASN A 65 -19.14 11.59 -22.66
N ASN A 66 -19.43 12.76 -22.10
CA ASN A 66 -18.59 13.96 -22.08
C ASN A 66 -18.12 14.38 -23.49
N GLY A 67 -18.98 14.28 -24.50
CA GLY A 67 -18.66 14.63 -25.88
C GLY A 67 -17.73 13.64 -26.60
N GLY A 68 -17.57 12.43 -26.07
CA GLY A 68 -16.78 11.39 -26.72
C GLY A 68 -17.39 10.89 -28.05
N THR A 69 -16.53 10.47 -28.97
CA THR A 69 -16.92 9.73 -30.19
C THR A 69 -16.82 8.21 -30.02
N ALA A 70 -16.12 7.74 -28.99
CA ALA A 70 -16.07 6.34 -28.60
C ALA A 70 -17.20 6.01 -27.62
N LYS A 71 -17.88 4.89 -27.84
CA LYS A 71 -18.92 4.39 -26.93
C LYS A 71 -18.33 4.12 -25.55
N THR A 72 -18.95 4.71 -24.53
CA THR A 72 -18.59 4.49 -23.12
C THR A 72 -19.28 3.23 -22.57
N ALA A 73 -20.49 2.95 -23.03
CA ALA A 73 -21.24 1.75 -22.65
C ALA A 73 -22.17 1.27 -23.78
N THR A 74 -22.50 -0.02 -23.73
CA THR A 74 -23.51 -0.64 -24.59
C THR A 74 -24.42 -1.51 -23.73
N PHE A 75 -25.74 -1.31 -23.86
CA PHE A 75 -26.75 -2.06 -23.13
C PHE A 75 -27.65 -2.77 -24.13
N ARG A 76 -27.44 -4.08 -24.30
CA ARG A 76 -28.32 -4.91 -25.13
C ARG A 76 -29.68 -5.04 -24.47
N LEU A 77 -30.74 -4.81 -25.24
CA LEU A 77 -32.10 -4.97 -24.75
C LEU A 77 -32.51 -6.45 -24.81
N GLN A 78 -33.53 -6.82 -24.05
CA GLN A 78 -33.98 -8.21 -23.95
C GLN A 78 -35.51 -8.28 -23.93
N GLY A 79 -36.06 -9.41 -24.36
CA GLY A 79 -37.50 -9.66 -24.42
C GLY A 79 -38.16 -9.17 -25.70
N THR A 80 -39.47 -8.94 -25.65
CA THR A 80 -40.27 -8.47 -26.79
C THR A 80 -41.08 -7.25 -26.39
N LEU A 81 -41.28 -6.32 -27.32
CA LEU A 81 -42.10 -5.14 -27.12
C LEU A 81 -43.30 -5.16 -28.06
N ALA A 82 -44.50 -5.40 -27.51
CA ALA A 82 -45.72 -5.45 -28.30
C ALA A 82 -46.05 -4.08 -28.94
N SER A 83 -46.89 -4.11 -29.97
CA SER A 83 -47.39 -2.92 -30.64
C SER A 83 -47.97 -1.92 -29.64
N LYS A 84 -47.60 -0.64 -29.78
CA LYS A 84 -48.06 0.48 -28.92
C LYS A 84 -47.71 0.31 -27.43
N GLN A 85 -46.77 -0.57 -27.08
CA GLN A 85 -46.29 -0.74 -25.71
C GLN A 85 -44.96 -0.01 -25.48
N LYS A 86 -44.59 0.09 -24.19
CA LYS A 86 -43.41 0.78 -23.69
C LYS A 86 -42.50 -0.13 -22.87
N PHE A 87 -41.19 0.09 -22.96
CA PHE A 87 -40.15 -0.64 -22.26
C PHE A 87 -39.22 0.34 -21.54
N LEU A 88 -39.16 0.26 -20.21
CA LEU A 88 -38.35 1.16 -19.40
C LEU A 88 -37.02 0.52 -19.01
N VAL A 89 -35.93 1.10 -19.48
CA VAL A 89 -34.56 0.80 -19.02
C VAL A 89 -34.19 1.82 -17.94
N GLY A 90 -33.77 1.36 -16.77
CA GLY A 90 -33.46 2.24 -15.64
C GLY A 90 -32.23 1.80 -14.86
N ARG A 91 -31.64 2.70 -14.09
CA ARG A 91 -30.67 2.30 -13.06
C ARG A 91 -31.37 1.62 -11.88
N SER A 92 -30.60 0.93 -11.05
CA SER A 92 -31.06 0.33 -9.78
C SER A 92 -31.79 1.33 -8.87
N GLU A 93 -31.32 2.58 -8.83
CA GLU A 93 -31.88 3.65 -8.03
C GLU A 93 -33.28 4.05 -8.53
N LEU A 94 -33.52 4.04 -9.84
CA LEU A 94 -34.85 4.27 -10.42
C LEU A 94 -35.76 3.05 -10.22
N GLN A 95 -35.21 1.83 -10.31
CA GLN A 95 -35.96 0.60 -10.03
C GLN A 95 -36.41 0.53 -8.57
N THR A 96 -35.61 1.02 -7.62
CA THR A 96 -36.01 1.07 -6.21
C THR A 96 -37.29 1.87 -6.02
N GLU A 97 -37.44 2.96 -6.78
CA GLU A 97 -38.62 3.83 -6.72
C GLU A 97 -39.84 3.24 -7.44
N LEU A 98 -39.61 2.64 -8.62
CA LEU A 98 -40.68 2.26 -9.56
C LEU A 98 -40.99 0.75 -9.58
N GLY A 99 -40.20 -0.05 -8.87
CA GLY A 99 -40.28 -1.50 -8.86
C GLY A 99 -40.28 -2.09 -10.28
N ASN A 100 -41.25 -2.96 -10.52
CA ASN A 100 -41.38 -3.73 -11.75
C ASN A 100 -41.78 -2.91 -12.98
N LYS A 101 -42.04 -1.61 -12.84
CA LYS A 101 -42.18 -0.72 -14.01
C LYS A 101 -40.85 -0.54 -14.75
N VAL A 102 -39.71 -0.73 -14.08
CA VAL A 102 -38.39 -0.80 -14.73
C VAL A 102 -38.21 -2.21 -15.28
N ASN A 103 -38.32 -2.33 -16.60
CA ASN A 103 -38.26 -3.61 -17.30
C ASN A 103 -36.85 -4.20 -17.36
N GLN A 104 -35.83 -3.35 -17.43
CA GLN A 104 -34.43 -3.76 -17.49
C GLN A 104 -33.55 -2.80 -16.69
N VAL A 105 -32.69 -3.35 -15.84
CA VAL A 105 -31.70 -2.57 -15.11
C VAL A 105 -30.45 -2.42 -15.96
N ALA A 106 -29.99 -1.18 -16.14
CA ALA A 106 -28.76 -0.84 -16.84
C ALA A 106 -27.98 0.21 -16.05
N ALA A 107 -26.65 0.12 -16.09
CA ALA A 107 -25.75 1.08 -15.45
C ALA A 107 -25.62 2.38 -16.27
N LEU A 108 -26.75 3.02 -16.58
CA LEU A 108 -26.80 4.30 -17.30
C LEU A 108 -25.98 5.34 -16.51
N SER A 109 -25.22 6.18 -17.19
CA SER A 109 -24.37 7.18 -16.53
C SER A 109 -24.39 8.54 -17.18
N PHE A 110 -25.29 8.76 -18.14
CA PHE A 110 -25.51 10.09 -18.72
C PHE A 110 -25.93 11.12 -17.66
N ASN A 111 -25.63 12.40 -17.80
CA ASN A 111 -25.93 13.46 -16.82
C ASN A 111 -26.54 14.73 -17.43
N GLY A 112 -27.06 14.63 -18.65
CA GLY A 112 -27.72 15.73 -19.34
C GLY A 112 -26.88 16.37 -20.46
N ASP A 113 -25.56 16.24 -20.47
CA ASP A 113 -24.70 16.76 -21.57
C ASP A 113 -24.16 15.66 -22.52
N ASP A 114 -24.56 14.41 -22.27
CA ASP A 114 -24.11 13.23 -23.00
C ASP A 114 -25.04 12.85 -24.16
N ALA A 115 -24.55 11.99 -25.07
CA ALA A 115 -25.36 11.40 -26.14
C ALA A 115 -25.71 9.94 -25.87
N VAL A 116 -26.96 9.57 -26.15
CA VAL A 116 -27.45 8.18 -26.15
C VAL A 116 -28.10 7.86 -27.48
N VAL A 117 -27.85 6.66 -28.00
CA VAL A 117 -28.31 6.21 -29.31
C VAL A 117 -28.98 4.86 -29.17
N LEU A 118 -30.17 4.72 -29.74
CA LEU A 118 -30.85 3.44 -29.93
C LEU A 118 -30.38 2.85 -31.27
N VAL A 119 -29.91 1.61 -31.24
CA VAL A 119 -29.29 0.95 -32.39
C VAL A 119 -30.00 -0.37 -32.66
N TYR A 120 -30.42 -0.59 -33.91
CA TYR A 120 -30.96 -1.86 -34.40
C TYR A 120 -29.93 -2.56 -35.26
N LYS A 121 -29.42 -3.73 -34.84
CA LYS A 121 -28.43 -4.54 -35.59
C LYS A 121 -27.27 -3.73 -36.19
N GLY A 122 -26.75 -2.76 -35.43
CA GLY A 122 -25.63 -1.90 -35.84
C GLY A 122 -26.04 -0.59 -36.56
N THR A 123 -27.32 -0.41 -36.89
CA THR A 123 -27.85 0.82 -37.50
C THR A 123 -28.47 1.74 -36.44
N PRO A 124 -28.01 2.99 -36.29
CA PRO A 124 -28.66 3.98 -35.42
C PRO A 124 -30.08 4.31 -35.89
N VAL A 125 -31.07 4.19 -35.00
CA VAL A 125 -32.49 4.40 -35.33
C VAL A 125 -33.14 5.52 -34.55
N ASP A 126 -32.59 5.90 -33.40
CA ASP A 126 -33.04 7.06 -32.61
C ASP A 126 -31.94 7.57 -31.67
N ARG A 127 -32.08 8.78 -31.14
CA ARG A 127 -31.08 9.36 -30.22
C ARG A 127 -31.64 10.43 -29.28
N PHE A 128 -30.90 10.68 -28.21
CA PHE A 128 -30.97 11.91 -27.41
C PHE A 128 -29.55 12.47 -27.28
N GLY A 129 -29.32 13.69 -27.75
CA GLY A 129 -28.00 14.30 -27.87
C GLY A 129 -27.26 13.95 -29.17
N ARG A 130 -26.02 14.42 -29.29
CA ARG A 130 -25.17 14.26 -30.48
C ARG A 130 -23.81 13.68 -30.12
N ILE A 131 -23.38 12.66 -30.86
CA ILE A 131 -22.04 12.08 -30.69
C ILE A 131 -20.96 13.11 -31.04
N GLY A 132 -19.94 13.21 -30.20
CA GLY A 132 -18.80 14.11 -30.42
C GLY A 132 -19.02 15.55 -29.94
N GLU A 133 -20.15 15.85 -29.31
CA GLU A 133 -20.47 17.18 -28.79
C GLU A 133 -20.83 17.11 -27.31
N ARG A 134 -20.34 18.09 -26.54
CA ARG A 134 -20.65 18.27 -25.12
C ARG A 134 -21.07 19.72 -24.88
N PRO A 135 -22.37 20.03 -24.86
CA PRO A 135 -22.83 21.38 -24.54
C PRO A 135 -22.60 21.67 -23.05
N GLU A 136 -21.87 22.75 -22.74
CA GLU A 136 -21.59 23.14 -21.33
C GLU A 136 -22.86 23.40 -20.51
N ALA A 137 -23.90 23.91 -21.17
CA ALA A 137 -25.20 24.18 -20.56
C ALA A 137 -26.20 23.03 -20.71
N GLY A 138 -25.81 21.86 -21.24
CA GLY A 138 -26.73 20.81 -21.68
C GLY A 138 -27.40 21.13 -23.03
N TRP A 139 -28.15 20.16 -23.56
CA TRP A 139 -28.96 20.30 -24.76
C TRP A 139 -30.16 21.23 -24.52
N GLY A 140 -30.62 21.91 -25.58
CA GLY A 140 -31.79 22.79 -25.56
C GLY A 140 -31.48 24.25 -25.22
N THR A 141 -32.33 25.14 -25.69
CA THR A 141 -32.24 26.60 -25.48
C THR A 141 -33.37 27.15 -24.63
N ALA A 142 -34.54 26.49 -24.63
CA ALA A 142 -35.67 26.86 -23.78
C ALA A 142 -35.53 26.29 -22.37
N VAL A 143 -35.20 25.00 -22.25
CA VAL A 143 -34.92 24.33 -20.98
C VAL A 143 -33.72 23.41 -21.17
N SER A 144 -32.71 23.58 -20.33
CA SER A 144 -31.50 22.75 -20.34
C SER A 144 -31.81 21.29 -19.98
N SER A 145 -31.17 20.35 -20.67
CA SER A 145 -31.19 18.94 -20.29
C SER A 145 -30.39 18.61 -19.04
N LEU A 146 -29.48 19.49 -18.58
CA LEU A 146 -28.77 19.29 -17.32
C LEU A 146 -29.76 19.33 -16.17
N GLY A 147 -29.86 18.20 -15.48
CA GLY A 147 -30.70 18.09 -14.33
C GLY A 147 -32.21 18.18 -14.62
N ASN A 148 -32.65 17.81 -15.82
CA ASN A 148 -34.06 17.74 -16.19
C ASN A 148 -34.40 16.44 -16.91
N SER A 149 -35.66 16.03 -16.81
CA SER A 149 -36.22 14.87 -17.52
C SER A 149 -37.13 15.35 -18.65
N PHE A 150 -37.22 14.60 -19.74
CA PHE A 150 -37.91 15.02 -20.96
C PHE A 150 -38.84 13.93 -21.48
N LYS A 151 -39.95 14.37 -22.07
CA LYS A 151 -40.89 13.56 -22.83
C LYS A 151 -40.78 13.91 -24.30
N ARG A 152 -40.78 12.89 -25.16
CA ARG A 152 -40.77 13.11 -26.61
C ARG A 152 -42.11 13.65 -27.10
N ILE A 153 -42.06 14.60 -28.03
CA ILE A 153 -43.24 15.22 -28.65
C ILE A 153 -43.81 14.28 -29.72
N GLU A 154 -42.94 13.69 -30.55
CA GLU A 154 -43.36 12.79 -31.60
C GLU A 154 -43.90 11.46 -31.03
N THR A 155 -44.87 10.88 -31.73
CA THR A 155 -45.47 9.58 -31.39
C THR A 155 -45.17 8.49 -32.41
N GLU A 156 -44.34 8.80 -33.40
CA GLU A 156 -43.91 7.93 -34.48
C GLU A 156 -42.43 8.18 -34.79
N ASN A 157 -41.73 7.20 -35.36
CA ASN A 157 -40.33 7.35 -35.76
C ASN A 157 -40.14 6.92 -37.23
N PRO A 158 -40.40 7.80 -38.21
CA PRO A 158 -40.37 7.41 -39.62
C PRO A 158 -38.95 7.06 -40.14
N ALA A 159 -37.90 7.28 -39.33
CA ALA A 159 -36.52 7.05 -39.73
C ALA A 159 -36.13 5.57 -39.61
N LEU A 160 -35.70 4.97 -40.72
CA LEU A 160 -35.06 3.64 -40.73
C LEU A 160 -33.59 3.70 -40.28
N SER A 161 -32.96 4.86 -40.45
CA SER A 161 -31.62 5.17 -39.96
C SER A 161 -31.51 6.66 -39.69
N ILE A 162 -30.71 7.03 -38.71
CA ILE A 162 -30.33 8.42 -38.43
C ILE A 162 -28.80 8.57 -38.48
N ASP A 163 -28.33 9.80 -38.70
CA ASP A 163 -26.93 10.16 -38.44
C ASP A 163 -26.81 10.65 -36.98
N PRO A 164 -26.17 9.87 -36.08
CA PRO A 164 -26.04 10.26 -34.68
C PRO A 164 -25.07 11.43 -34.45
N THR A 165 -24.35 11.88 -35.48
CA THR A 165 -23.43 13.02 -35.46
C THR A 165 -24.03 14.30 -36.07
N ALA A 166 -25.25 14.25 -36.61
CA ALA A 166 -25.95 15.44 -37.11
C ALA A 166 -26.37 16.38 -35.97
N ALA A 167 -26.66 17.65 -36.25
CA ALA A 167 -27.15 18.60 -35.24
C ALA A 167 -28.35 18.02 -34.46
N PHE A 168 -28.38 18.24 -33.14
CA PHE A 168 -29.46 17.79 -32.26
C PHE A 168 -30.20 19.00 -31.70
N ASP A 169 -31.50 19.09 -31.99
CA ASP A 169 -32.37 20.14 -31.48
C ASP A 169 -33.33 19.53 -30.45
N LEU A 170 -33.08 19.81 -29.17
CA LEU A 170 -33.91 19.30 -28.08
C LEU A 170 -35.29 19.95 -28.09
N ASP A 171 -35.36 21.26 -28.32
CA ASP A 171 -36.59 22.05 -28.15
C ASP A 171 -37.63 21.71 -29.23
N HIS A 172 -37.18 21.18 -30.37
CA HIS A 172 -38.06 20.73 -31.45
C HIS A 172 -38.78 19.41 -31.14
N SER A 173 -38.10 18.46 -30.50
CA SER A 173 -38.59 17.08 -30.38
C SER A 173 -38.89 16.65 -28.95
N TRP A 174 -38.56 17.46 -27.94
CA TRP A 174 -38.72 17.09 -26.53
C TRP A 174 -39.33 18.22 -25.72
N THR A 175 -40.15 17.84 -24.74
CA THR A 175 -40.71 18.76 -23.74
C THR A 175 -40.19 18.37 -22.36
N ALA A 176 -39.63 19.34 -21.64
CA ALA A 176 -39.18 19.13 -20.27
C ALA A 176 -40.35 18.79 -19.34
N TRP A 177 -40.11 17.91 -18.38
CA TRP A 177 -41.06 17.64 -17.30
C TRP A 177 -41.09 18.82 -16.33
N ALA A 178 -42.27 19.10 -15.76
CA ALA A 178 -42.40 20.14 -14.73
C ALA A 178 -41.56 19.83 -13.47
N ASN A 179 -41.36 18.55 -13.16
CA ASN A 179 -40.47 18.08 -12.11
C ASN A 179 -39.67 16.87 -12.63
N ARG A 180 -38.33 16.97 -12.63
CA ARG A 180 -37.41 15.92 -13.09
C ARG A 180 -37.58 14.57 -12.37
N ASN A 181 -38.16 14.57 -11.18
CA ASN A 181 -38.41 13.38 -10.35
C ASN A 181 -39.88 12.92 -10.36
N ASP A 182 -40.75 13.55 -11.16
CA ASP A 182 -42.15 13.09 -11.30
C ASP A 182 -42.24 11.89 -12.26
N PHE A 183 -41.86 10.73 -11.72
CA PHE A 183 -41.83 9.47 -12.45
C PHE A 183 -43.23 8.89 -12.72
N THR A 184 -44.31 9.57 -12.33
CA THR A 184 -45.69 9.11 -12.64
C THR A 184 -45.94 9.03 -14.15
N ASN A 185 -45.16 9.77 -14.94
CA ASN A 185 -45.19 9.79 -16.41
C ASN A 185 -44.58 8.52 -17.06
N LEU A 186 -43.97 7.63 -16.27
CA LEU A 186 -43.36 6.39 -16.74
C LEU A 186 -44.32 5.22 -16.63
N SER A 187 -44.39 4.44 -17.71
CA SER A 187 -45.44 3.45 -17.96
C SER A 187 -44.86 2.19 -18.63
N GLY A 188 -43.70 1.72 -18.17
CA GLY A 188 -43.16 0.43 -18.59
C GLY A 188 -44.19 -0.69 -18.37
N SER A 189 -44.41 -1.51 -19.39
CA SER A 189 -45.39 -2.61 -19.36
C SER A 189 -44.75 -3.87 -18.78
N THR A 190 -45.40 -4.54 -17.82
CA THR A 190 -44.80 -5.60 -16.96
C THR A 190 -44.62 -6.97 -17.64
N THR A 191 -44.17 -7.03 -18.89
CA THR A 191 -43.62 -8.28 -19.44
C THR A 191 -42.15 -8.35 -19.06
N GLN A 192 -41.87 -8.79 -17.84
CA GLN A 192 -40.51 -9.18 -17.46
C GLN A 192 -40.04 -10.24 -18.47
N PRO A 193 -38.89 -10.08 -19.13
CA PRO A 193 -38.36 -11.14 -19.98
C PRO A 193 -38.28 -12.42 -19.14
N PRO A 194 -38.62 -13.59 -19.70
CA PRO A 194 -38.55 -14.84 -18.96
C PRO A 194 -37.14 -15.00 -18.40
N ILE A 195 -37.03 -15.09 -17.08
CA ILE A 195 -35.77 -15.45 -16.43
C ILE A 195 -35.47 -16.88 -16.88
N GLU A 196 -34.34 -17.07 -17.55
CA GLU A 196 -33.86 -18.40 -17.88
C GLU A 196 -33.42 -19.07 -16.57
N THR A 197 -34.29 -19.90 -16.01
CA THR A 197 -34.07 -20.56 -14.73
C THR A 197 -32.97 -21.61 -14.87
N VAL A 198 -31.96 -21.59 -13.99
CA VAL A 198 -30.96 -22.65 -13.89
C VAL A 198 -31.30 -23.62 -12.77
N SER A 199 -31.08 -24.90 -13.05
CA SER A 199 -31.25 -26.03 -12.13
C SER A 199 -30.01 -26.93 -12.19
N CYS A 200 -29.93 -27.93 -11.32
CA CYS A 200 -28.77 -28.81 -11.29
C CYS A 200 -28.57 -29.67 -12.53
N SER A 201 -29.56 -29.79 -13.42
CA SER A 201 -29.43 -30.42 -14.73
C SER A 201 -29.06 -29.44 -15.86
N SER A 202 -29.00 -28.13 -15.59
CA SER A 202 -28.59 -27.14 -16.58
C SER A 202 -27.10 -27.31 -16.95
N SER A 203 -26.78 -27.07 -18.21
CA SER A 203 -25.40 -26.99 -18.69
C SER A 203 -24.71 -25.75 -18.13
N ASP A 204 -23.46 -25.91 -17.71
CA ASP A 204 -22.60 -24.82 -17.25
C ASP A 204 -21.45 -24.53 -18.23
N THR A 205 -20.95 -23.31 -18.16
CA THR A 205 -19.69 -22.89 -18.76
C THR A 205 -18.57 -23.19 -17.77
N PRO A 206 -17.54 -23.98 -18.15
CA PRO A 206 -16.41 -24.22 -17.27
C PRO A 206 -15.77 -22.91 -16.81
N ILE A 207 -15.53 -22.76 -15.50
CA ILE A 207 -14.96 -21.53 -14.92
C ILE A 207 -13.65 -21.14 -15.61
N ALA A 208 -12.87 -22.14 -15.99
CA ALA A 208 -11.61 -21.97 -16.70
C ALA A 208 -11.74 -21.29 -18.08
N ASP A 209 -12.91 -21.28 -18.72
CA ASP A 209 -13.16 -20.62 -20.02
C ASP A 209 -13.51 -19.13 -19.85
N LEU A 210 -13.79 -18.67 -18.64
CA LEU A 210 -14.28 -17.31 -18.40
C LEU A 210 -13.21 -16.25 -18.65
N ALA A 211 -11.93 -16.59 -18.55
CA ALA A 211 -10.83 -15.66 -18.81
C ALA A 211 -10.77 -15.16 -20.28
N THR A 212 -11.25 -15.96 -21.22
CA THR A 212 -11.32 -15.61 -22.65
C THR A 212 -12.75 -15.33 -23.13
N SER A 213 -13.72 -15.41 -22.21
CA SER A 213 -15.14 -15.20 -22.50
C SER A 213 -15.48 -13.71 -22.64
N ALA A 214 -16.55 -13.42 -23.38
CA ALA A 214 -17.00 -12.06 -23.63
C ALA A 214 -17.50 -11.40 -22.33
N GLN A 215 -16.94 -10.24 -22.03
CA GLN A 215 -17.35 -9.45 -20.87
C GLN A 215 -18.80 -8.94 -21.01
N ASN A 216 -19.45 -8.68 -19.87
CA ASN A 216 -20.83 -8.22 -19.76
C ASN A 216 -21.87 -9.15 -20.39
N GLN A 217 -21.53 -10.44 -20.59
CA GLN A 217 -22.49 -11.48 -20.96
C GLN A 217 -22.85 -12.33 -19.74
N THR A 218 -24.01 -12.99 -19.82
CA THR A 218 -24.47 -13.88 -18.74
C THR A 218 -23.95 -15.30 -18.97
N TYR A 219 -23.39 -15.91 -17.93
CA TYR A 219 -22.90 -17.28 -17.94
C TYR A 219 -23.49 -18.07 -16.78
N THR A 220 -23.78 -19.34 -17.05
CA THR A 220 -24.09 -20.32 -16.01
C THR A 220 -22.78 -20.96 -15.57
N VAL A 221 -22.47 -20.96 -14.28
CA VAL A 221 -21.23 -21.55 -13.73
C VAL A 221 -21.57 -22.55 -12.65
N ARG A 222 -20.74 -23.59 -12.52
CA ARG A 222 -20.85 -24.63 -11.50
C ARG A 222 -19.50 -24.84 -10.82
N GLY A 223 -19.53 -25.03 -9.50
CA GLY A 223 -18.36 -25.43 -8.73
C GLY A 223 -18.62 -25.44 -7.23
N VAL A 224 -17.58 -25.75 -6.46
CA VAL A 224 -17.64 -25.82 -4.99
C VAL A 224 -17.37 -24.45 -4.37
N ILE A 225 -18.20 -24.02 -3.42
CA ILE A 225 -17.92 -22.80 -2.66
C ILE A 225 -16.72 -23.05 -1.74
N THR A 226 -15.60 -22.37 -2.00
CA THR A 226 -14.34 -22.56 -1.24
C THR A 226 -14.16 -21.55 -0.12
N ALA A 227 -14.78 -20.37 -0.22
CA ALA A 227 -14.77 -19.34 0.82
C ALA A 227 -15.99 -18.42 0.69
N ASP A 228 -16.53 -17.96 1.81
CA ASP A 228 -17.71 -17.10 1.87
C ASP A 228 -17.42 -15.83 2.69
N TYR A 229 -17.59 -14.68 2.05
CA TYR A 229 -17.34 -13.34 2.59
C TYR A 229 -18.60 -12.48 2.56
N ARG A 230 -19.80 -13.09 2.60
CA ARG A 230 -21.10 -12.39 2.65
C ARG A 230 -21.49 -11.88 4.04
N TYR A 231 -20.65 -12.09 5.05
CA TYR A 231 -20.88 -11.56 6.40
C TYR A 231 -20.69 -10.03 6.45
N ALA A 232 -21.15 -9.42 7.55
CA ALA A 232 -21.03 -7.97 7.76
C ALA A 232 -19.57 -7.49 7.64
N ASN A 233 -19.34 -6.47 6.82
CA ASN A 233 -18.01 -5.94 6.46
C ASN A 233 -17.08 -6.91 5.69
N GLY A 234 -17.58 -8.06 5.22
CA GLY A 234 -16.86 -8.89 4.26
C GLY A 234 -16.88 -8.30 2.84
N PHE A 235 -16.49 -9.11 1.85
CA PHE A 235 -16.40 -8.72 0.45
C PHE A 235 -17.73 -8.76 -0.31
N SER A 236 -18.85 -9.04 0.37
CA SER A 236 -20.19 -9.14 -0.24
C SER A 236 -20.19 -10.17 -1.37
N GLY A 237 -19.69 -11.38 -1.09
CA GLY A 237 -19.59 -12.43 -2.11
C GLY A 237 -18.85 -13.66 -1.61
N PHE A 238 -18.61 -14.61 -2.50
CA PHE A 238 -17.95 -15.89 -2.19
C PHE A 238 -17.16 -16.39 -3.40
N TYR A 239 -16.22 -17.31 -3.18
CA TYR A 239 -15.47 -17.96 -4.26
C TYR A 239 -16.08 -19.32 -4.60
N VAL A 240 -16.16 -19.60 -5.90
CA VAL A 240 -16.54 -20.90 -6.45
C VAL A 240 -15.35 -21.46 -7.23
N GLN A 241 -14.99 -22.72 -6.99
CA GLN A 241 -13.90 -23.42 -7.66
C GLN A 241 -14.35 -24.74 -8.28
N THR A 242 -13.91 -25.03 -9.50
CA THR A 242 -14.15 -26.32 -10.16
C THR A 242 -13.52 -27.47 -9.34
N PRO A 243 -14.23 -28.59 -9.10
CA PRO A 243 -13.64 -29.79 -8.51
C PRO A 243 -12.36 -30.25 -9.22
N ASP A 244 -11.39 -30.77 -8.47
CA ASP A 244 -10.05 -31.12 -8.97
C ASP A 244 -10.11 -32.12 -10.15
N THR A 245 -11.07 -33.04 -10.12
CA THR A 245 -11.29 -34.05 -11.18
C THR A 245 -11.73 -33.44 -12.52
N LYS A 246 -12.22 -32.19 -12.52
CA LYS A 246 -12.69 -31.46 -13.71
C LYS A 246 -11.86 -30.19 -13.98
N ALA A 247 -10.90 -29.86 -13.11
CA ALA A 247 -10.08 -28.68 -13.25
C ALA A 247 -9.16 -28.78 -14.48
N ARG A 248 -8.97 -27.67 -15.19
CA ARG A 248 -8.05 -27.58 -16.32
C ARG A 248 -6.70 -27.04 -15.89
N ALA A 249 -5.63 -27.65 -16.39
CA ALA A 249 -4.27 -27.21 -16.12
C ALA A 249 -3.99 -25.81 -16.70
N ASN A 250 -3.04 -25.09 -16.11
CA ASN A 250 -2.48 -23.82 -16.59
C ASN A 250 -3.46 -22.63 -16.70
N VAL A 251 -4.65 -22.72 -16.12
CA VAL A 251 -5.65 -21.65 -16.06
C VAL A 251 -6.29 -21.60 -14.67
N SER A 252 -6.84 -20.45 -14.27
CA SER A 252 -7.61 -20.38 -13.02
C SER A 252 -8.89 -21.22 -13.18
N ASN A 253 -9.23 -21.96 -12.13
CA ASN A 253 -10.46 -22.74 -12.06
C ASN A 253 -11.42 -22.18 -11.00
N ALA A 254 -11.21 -20.94 -10.56
CA ALA A 254 -12.04 -20.30 -9.57
C ALA A 254 -12.50 -18.91 -10.03
N ILE A 255 -13.65 -18.48 -9.51
CA ILE A 255 -14.21 -17.15 -9.79
C ILE A 255 -14.90 -16.60 -8.54
N PHE A 256 -14.80 -15.28 -8.37
CA PHE A 256 -15.54 -14.58 -7.32
C PHE A 256 -16.98 -14.35 -7.77
N VAL A 257 -17.94 -14.55 -6.88
CA VAL A 257 -19.36 -14.27 -7.10
C VAL A 257 -19.76 -13.13 -6.18
N TYR A 258 -20.00 -11.96 -6.78
CA TYR A 258 -20.38 -10.76 -6.06
C TYR A 258 -21.90 -10.71 -5.82
N ILE A 259 -22.28 -10.57 -4.55
CA ILE A 259 -23.66 -10.42 -4.09
C ILE A 259 -23.71 -9.19 -3.17
N PRO A 260 -24.13 -8.02 -3.69
CA PRO A 260 -24.23 -6.82 -2.86
C PRO A 260 -25.23 -7.03 -1.71
N ASN A 261 -25.04 -6.32 -0.60
CA ASN A 261 -25.94 -6.41 0.57
C ASN A 261 -27.41 -6.10 0.25
N SER A 262 -27.69 -5.32 -0.79
CA SER A 262 -29.05 -5.02 -1.28
C SER A 262 -29.69 -6.18 -2.06
N SER A 263 -28.94 -7.22 -2.39
CA SER A 263 -29.43 -8.36 -3.17
C SER A 263 -30.39 -9.22 -2.36
N ALA A 264 -31.51 -9.58 -2.98
CA ALA A 264 -32.44 -10.56 -2.45
C ALA A 264 -31.91 -12.01 -2.57
N VAL A 265 -30.91 -12.25 -3.43
CA VAL A 265 -30.37 -13.59 -3.72
C VAL A 265 -29.82 -14.26 -2.46
N LYS A 266 -30.25 -15.50 -2.21
CA LYS A 266 -29.81 -16.37 -1.10
C LYS A 266 -29.28 -17.71 -1.63
N GLY A 267 -28.83 -18.57 -0.71
CA GLY A 267 -28.41 -19.94 -0.98
C GLY A 267 -26.90 -20.16 -1.00
N GLY A 268 -26.49 -21.44 -1.02
CA GLY A 268 -25.10 -21.88 -1.00
C GLY A 268 -24.40 -21.69 0.34
N GLN A 269 -23.59 -22.66 0.74
CA GLN A 269 -22.68 -22.59 1.89
C GLN A 269 -21.30 -23.11 1.50
N ILE A 270 -20.27 -22.75 2.28
CA ILE A 270 -18.92 -23.29 2.08
C ILE A 270 -18.97 -24.83 2.03
N GLY A 271 -18.33 -25.40 1.02
CA GLY A 271 -18.27 -26.84 0.79
C GLY A 271 -19.39 -27.40 -0.08
N ASP A 272 -20.44 -26.64 -0.42
CA ASP A 272 -21.45 -27.09 -1.39
C ASP A 272 -20.96 -26.92 -2.84
N GLU A 273 -21.26 -27.88 -3.71
CA GLU A 273 -21.24 -27.66 -5.16
C GLU A 273 -22.53 -26.95 -5.56
N VAL A 274 -22.40 -25.76 -6.13
CA VAL A 274 -23.51 -24.89 -6.52
C VAL A 274 -23.52 -24.67 -8.03
N ILE A 275 -24.71 -24.35 -8.56
CA ILE A 275 -24.89 -23.78 -9.89
C ILE A 275 -25.59 -22.42 -9.77
N LEU A 276 -25.10 -21.45 -10.53
CA LEU A 276 -25.64 -20.09 -10.56
C LEU A 276 -25.47 -19.47 -11.93
N ARG A 277 -26.27 -18.44 -12.21
CA ARG A 277 -26.23 -17.70 -13.46
C ARG A 277 -26.15 -16.21 -13.18
N GLY A 278 -25.19 -15.55 -13.81
CA GLY A 278 -24.98 -14.11 -13.64
C GLY A 278 -24.07 -13.56 -14.73
N ARG A 279 -23.85 -12.24 -14.69
CA ARG A 279 -23.05 -11.53 -15.67
C ARG A 279 -21.57 -11.63 -15.33
N LEU A 280 -20.74 -11.98 -16.32
CA LEU A 280 -19.29 -11.93 -16.22
C LEU A 280 -18.81 -10.49 -16.35
N THR A 281 -18.01 -10.04 -15.40
CA THR A 281 -17.37 -8.72 -15.42
C THR A 281 -15.98 -8.77 -14.78
N SER A 282 -15.26 -7.66 -14.83
CA SER A 282 -14.00 -7.46 -14.15
C SER A 282 -14.11 -6.29 -13.18
N TYR A 283 -13.69 -6.50 -11.94
CA TYR A 283 -13.62 -5.46 -10.92
C TYR A 283 -12.27 -5.52 -10.22
N GLN A 284 -11.58 -4.38 -10.11
CA GLN A 284 -10.25 -4.28 -9.47
C GLN A 284 -9.23 -5.35 -9.93
N ASN A 285 -9.14 -5.59 -11.24
CA ASN A 285 -8.25 -6.60 -11.85
C ASN A 285 -8.59 -8.07 -11.47
N GLN A 286 -9.82 -8.34 -11.07
CA GLN A 286 -10.33 -9.69 -10.84
C GLN A 286 -11.59 -9.95 -11.67
N LEU A 287 -11.66 -11.15 -12.28
CA LEU A 287 -12.89 -11.64 -12.90
C LEU A 287 -13.90 -12.04 -11.84
N GLN A 288 -15.15 -11.67 -12.06
CA GLN A 288 -16.25 -12.01 -11.17
C GLN A 288 -17.55 -12.26 -11.93
N ILE A 289 -18.46 -13.03 -11.31
CA ILE A 289 -19.87 -13.11 -11.70
C ILE A 289 -20.67 -12.17 -10.78
N ASP A 290 -21.49 -11.29 -11.36
CA ASP A 290 -22.41 -10.42 -10.63
C ASP A 290 -23.85 -10.51 -11.19
N GLN A 291 -24.77 -9.71 -10.64
CA GLN A 291 -26.16 -9.58 -11.12
C GLN A 291 -26.89 -10.93 -11.26
N LEU A 292 -26.79 -11.79 -10.24
CA LEU A 292 -27.57 -13.02 -10.18
C LEU A 292 -29.07 -12.68 -10.18
N GLN A 293 -29.83 -13.37 -11.04
CA GLN A 293 -31.28 -13.15 -11.20
C GLN A 293 -32.14 -14.16 -10.44
N GLN A 294 -31.51 -15.14 -9.79
CA GLN A 294 -32.16 -16.18 -9.00
C GLN A 294 -31.27 -16.63 -7.84
N ASP A 295 -31.87 -17.32 -6.88
CA ASP A 295 -31.15 -17.96 -5.76
C ASP A 295 -30.15 -19.01 -6.25
N ILE A 296 -29.05 -19.10 -5.50
CA ILE A 296 -27.97 -20.05 -5.72
C ILE A 296 -28.48 -21.45 -5.45
N GLN A 297 -28.37 -22.34 -6.43
CA GLN A 297 -28.85 -23.71 -6.33
C GLN A 297 -27.71 -24.62 -5.84
N THR A 298 -27.88 -25.24 -4.67
CA THR A 298 -26.98 -26.31 -4.21
C THR A 298 -27.33 -27.61 -4.94
N CYS A 299 -26.34 -28.19 -5.64
CA CYS A 299 -26.50 -29.44 -6.36
C CYS A 299 -25.99 -30.65 -5.59
N ASN A 300 -24.89 -30.47 -4.86
CA ASN A 300 -24.33 -31.50 -3.98
C ASN A 300 -23.79 -30.83 -2.72
N SER A 301 -24.08 -31.38 -1.55
CA SER A 301 -23.52 -30.90 -0.28
C SER A 301 -22.25 -31.67 0.11
N ASN A 302 -21.43 -31.07 0.99
CA ASN A 302 -20.21 -31.69 1.54
C ASN A 302 -19.13 -32.05 0.50
N MET A 303 -18.99 -31.22 -0.52
CA MET A 303 -18.03 -31.36 -1.63
C MET A 303 -16.68 -30.68 -1.36
N ALA A 304 -16.42 -30.16 -0.15
CA ALA A 304 -15.17 -29.48 0.20
C ALA A 304 -13.91 -30.32 -0.11
N ASN A 305 -13.97 -31.65 0.09
CA ASN A 305 -12.84 -32.55 -0.17
C ASN A 305 -12.54 -32.76 -1.67
N GLN A 306 -13.42 -32.30 -2.56
CA GLN A 306 -13.22 -32.36 -4.02
C GLN A 306 -12.36 -31.20 -4.53
N VAL A 307 -11.97 -30.27 -3.65
CA VAL A 307 -11.07 -29.16 -3.95
C VAL A 307 -9.94 -29.14 -2.92
N GLN A 308 -8.76 -29.56 -3.34
CA GLN A 308 -7.57 -29.52 -2.49
C GLN A 308 -6.83 -28.19 -2.62
N PRO A 309 -6.27 -27.64 -1.53
CA PRO A 309 -5.44 -26.44 -1.60
C PRO A 309 -4.21 -26.66 -2.50
N ILE A 310 -4.01 -25.76 -3.46
CA ILE A 310 -2.85 -25.79 -4.36
C ILE A 310 -1.62 -25.26 -3.63
N SER A 311 -0.53 -26.02 -3.64
CA SER A 311 0.75 -25.56 -3.11
C SER A 311 1.33 -24.45 -3.99
N LEU A 312 1.63 -23.30 -3.37
CA LEU A 312 2.39 -22.21 -3.96
C LEU A 312 3.65 -21.95 -3.16
N GLU A 313 4.73 -21.62 -3.85
CA GLU A 313 6.01 -21.29 -3.24
C GLU A 313 6.48 -19.92 -3.71
N LEU A 314 7.12 -19.20 -2.78
CA LEU A 314 7.89 -18.02 -3.05
C LEU A 314 9.35 -18.43 -3.34
N PRO A 315 10.09 -17.66 -4.17
CA PRO A 315 9.61 -16.51 -4.93
C PRO A 315 8.78 -16.89 -6.16
N PHE A 316 7.86 -16.01 -6.56
CA PHE A 316 7.21 -16.11 -7.85
C PHE A 316 8.21 -15.87 -8.99
N SER A 317 7.97 -16.46 -10.17
CA SER A 317 8.76 -16.15 -11.37
C SER A 317 8.31 -14.85 -12.06
N SER A 318 7.05 -14.48 -11.86
CA SER A 318 6.42 -13.25 -12.33
C SER A 318 5.17 -12.99 -11.49
N LEU A 319 4.79 -11.73 -11.27
CA LEU A 319 3.50 -11.38 -10.65
C LEU A 319 2.34 -11.32 -11.65
N THR A 320 2.63 -11.49 -12.95
CA THR A 320 1.68 -11.40 -14.06
C THR A 320 1.84 -12.57 -15.03
N GLY A 321 0.82 -12.78 -15.85
CA GLY A 321 0.77 -13.81 -16.89
C GLY A 321 0.38 -15.19 -16.36
N SER A 322 0.28 -16.14 -17.30
CA SER A 322 -0.16 -17.53 -17.08
C SER A 322 0.98 -18.51 -16.80
N SER A 323 2.19 -18.02 -16.50
CA SER A 323 3.32 -18.88 -16.14
C SER A 323 2.99 -19.74 -14.93
N THR A 324 3.60 -20.93 -14.84
CA THR A 324 3.24 -21.91 -13.81
C THR A 324 3.54 -21.44 -12.37
N HIS A 325 4.44 -20.46 -12.21
CA HIS A 325 4.83 -19.83 -10.94
C HIS A 325 4.46 -18.33 -10.90
N SER A 326 3.26 -17.99 -11.41
CA SER A 326 2.65 -16.66 -11.27
C SER A 326 1.39 -16.72 -10.40
N PRO A 327 1.18 -15.79 -9.46
CA PRO A 327 -0.03 -15.76 -8.64
C PRO A 327 -1.29 -15.49 -9.49
N GLN A 328 -1.17 -14.79 -10.61
CA GLN A 328 -2.30 -14.51 -11.52
C GLN A 328 -2.95 -15.79 -12.06
N ARG A 329 -2.17 -16.85 -12.26
CA ARG A 329 -2.68 -18.15 -12.69
C ARG A 329 -3.68 -18.74 -11.69
N TYR A 330 -3.46 -18.50 -10.40
CA TYR A 330 -4.21 -19.12 -9.31
C TYR A 330 -5.20 -18.14 -8.65
N GLN A 331 -5.50 -17.01 -9.30
CA GLN A 331 -6.42 -16.01 -8.77
C GLN A 331 -7.81 -16.61 -8.51
N GLY A 332 -8.31 -16.41 -7.29
CA GLY A 332 -9.55 -16.93 -6.74
C GLY A 332 -9.47 -18.36 -6.19
N MET A 333 -8.35 -19.06 -6.37
CA MET A 333 -8.23 -20.46 -5.99
C MET A 333 -7.84 -20.62 -4.52
N LEU A 334 -8.25 -21.74 -3.93
CA LEU A 334 -7.77 -22.20 -2.63
C LEU A 334 -6.30 -22.65 -2.74
N VAL A 335 -5.43 -22.03 -1.95
CA VAL A 335 -3.98 -22.24 -1.98
C VAL A 335 -3.43 -22.51 -0.58
N LYS A 336 -2.27 -23.15 -0.53
CA LYS A 336 -1.43 -23.26 0.66
C LYS A 336 0.01 -22.88 0.34
N LEU A 337 0.69 -22.26 1.29
CA LEU A 337 2.12 -21.97 1.22
C LEU A 337 2.82 -22.88 2.25
N PRO A 338 3.42 -24.00 1.81
CA PRO A 338 4.03 -24.98 2.72
C PRO A 338 5.33 -24.46 3.35
N GLN A 339 5.93 -23.42 2.77
CA GLN A 339 7.12 -22.78 3.32
C GLN A 339 6.78 -22.08 4.64
N THR A 340 7.71 -22.12 5.59
CA THR A 340 7.65 -21.25 6.76
C THR A 340 7.96 -19.82 6.30
N LEU A 341 7.02 -18.90 6.52
CA LEU A 341 7.16 -17.51 6.07
C LEU A 341 7.46 -16.60 7.25
N THR A 342 8.23 -15.55 7.01
CA THR A 342 8.57 -14.51 7.99
C THR A 342 7.66 -13.30 7.81
N VAL A 343 7.09 -12.80 8.90
CA VAL A 343 6.43 -11.49 8.95
C VAL A 343 7.50 -10.44 8.66
N SER A 344 7.47 -9.86 7.46
CA SER A 344 8.46 -8.86 7.06
C SER A 344 8.05 -7.46 7.49
N GLU A 345 6.75 -7.17 7.46
CA GLU A 345 6.16 -5.89 7.85
C GLU A 345 4.77 -6.12 8.45
N ASN A 346 4.42 -5.29 9.43
CA ASN A 346 3.15 -5.33 10.16
C ASN A 346 2.52 -3.92 10.34
N TYR A 347 2.95 -2.93 9.53
CA TYR A 347 2.49 -1.53 9.66
C TYR A 347 0.97 -1.38 9.47
N ASN A 348 0.42 -2.06 8.46
CA ASN A 348 -1.01 -2.06 8.17
C ASN A 348 -1.83 -3.00 9.07
N TYR A 349 -1.19 -3.73 9.99
CA TYR A 349 -1.84 -4.83 10.66
C TYR A 349 -2.98 -4.39 11.57
N GLY A 350 -2.78 -3.36 12.38
CA GLY A 350 -3.82 -2.83 13.25
C GLY A 350 -4.94 -2.09 12.51
N ARG A 351 -4.61 -1.44 11.39
CA ARG A 351 -5.57 -0.61 10.64
C ARG A 351 -6.37 -1.41 9.62
N TYR A 352 -5.75 -2.35 8.93
CA TYR A 352 -6.32 -3.06 7.79
C TYR A 352 -6.27 -4.59 7.94
N GLY A 353 -5.69 -5.13 9.01
CA GLY A 353 -5.56 -6.59 9.17
C GLY A 353 -4.46 -7.23 8.31
N GLU A 354 -3.69 -6.42 7.57
CA GLU A 354 -2.71 -6.89 6.58
C GLU A 354 -1.32 -7.14 7.18
N LEU A 355 -0.74 -8.30 6.82
CA LEU A 355 0.63 -8.70 7.10
C LEU A 355 1.40 -8.93 5.81
N SER A 356 2.62 -8.42 5.71
CA SER A 356 3.52 -8.79 4.62
C SER A 356 4.33 -10.02 5.02
N LEU A 357 4.24 -11.11 4.25
CA LEU A 357 4.98 -12.35 4.47
C LEU A 357 6.01 -12.59 3.36
N SER A 358 7.14 -13.20 3.71
CA SER A 358 8.21 -13.55 2.77
C SER A 358 9.04 -14.74 3.27
N LEU A 359 10.08 -15.15 2.53
CA LEU A 359 10.97 -16.25 2.96
C LEU A 359 11.90 -15.90 4.13
N GLY A 360 12.00 -14.62 4.50
CA GLY A 360 12.94 -14.13 5.49
C GLY A 360 12.89 -12.60 5.55
N ARG A 361 13.45 -11.97 6.58
CA ARG A 361 13.42 -10.50 6.68
C ARG A 361 13.93 -9.85 5.38
N LEU A 362 13.08 -9.01 4.79
CA LEU A 362 13.45 -8.21 3.63
C LEU A 362 14.20 -6.97 4.10
N TYR A 363 15.25 -6.62 3.38
CA TYR A 363 16.01 -5.39 3.62
C TYR A 363 15.80 -4.42 2.46
N ILE A 364 15.79 -3.14 2.80
CA ILE A 364 15.82 -2.06 1.81
C ILE A 364 17.10 -2.22 0.97
N PRO A 365 17.02 -2.24 -0.37
CA PRO A 365 18.20 -2.45 -1.21
C PRO A 365 19.31 -1.42 -0.98
N THR A 366 18.96 -0.15 -0.78
CA THR A 366 19.90 0.94 -0.48
C THR A 366 20.46 0.90 0.94
N ASN A 367 20.04 -0.04 1.78
CA ASN A 367 20.72 -0.36 3.04
C ASN A 367 21.93 -1.27 2.82
N LEU A 368 21.92 -2.09 1.76
CA LEU A 368 22.94 -3.11 1.50
C LEU A 368 23.85 -2.74 0.32
N TYR A 369 23.33 -2.02 -0.67
CA TYR A 369 24.02 -1.71 -1.92
C TYR A 369 23.82 -0.25 -2.32
N PRO A 370 24.81 0.40 -2.99
CA PRO A 370 24.63 1.75 -3.51
C PRO A 370 23.42 1.87 -4.43
N ALA A 371 22.77 3.04 -4.40
CA ALA A 371 21.64 3.33 -5.28
C ALA A 371 21.98 3.08 -6.76
N LEU A 372 20.99 2.59 -7.52
CA LEU A 372 21.08 2.21 -8.94
C LEU A 372 22.08 1.11 -9.31
N SER A 373 22.83 0.56 -8.35
CA SER A 373 23.73 -0.58 -8.59
C SER A 373 22.97 -1.81 -9.12
N PRO A 374 23.62 -2.68 -9.91
CA PRO A 374 23.03 -3.94 -10.33
C PRO A 374 22.51 -4.79 -9.16
N GLU A 375 23.23 -4.80 -8.04
CA GLU A 375 22.87 -5.54 -6.83
C GLU A 375 21.62 -4.96 -6.15
N ALA A 376 21.50 -3.63 -6.07
CA ALA A 376 20.31 -2.99 -5.53
C ALA A 376 19.06 -3.30 -6.36
N LYS A 377 19.17 -3.23 -7.70
CA LYS A 377 18.07 -3.56 -8.63
C LYS A 377 17.68 -5.03 -8.55
N ALA A 378 18.68 -5.93 -8.49
CA ALA A 378 18.44 -7.36 -8.34
C ALA A 378 17.75 -7.69 -7.01
N LEU A 379 18.14 -7.03 -5.91
CA LEU A 379 17.50 -7.21 -4.62
C LEU A 379 16.07 -6.66 -4.59
N ALA A 380 15.82 -5.49 -5.19
CA ALA A 380 14.46 -4.94 -5.32
C ALA A 380 13.53 -5.92 -6.04
N GLN A 381 13.96 -6.46 -7.19
CA GLN A 381 13.21 -7.46 -7.95
C GLN A 381 12.99 -8.74 -7.15
N LYS A 382 14.01 -9.21 -6.42
CA LYS A 382 13.90 -10.39 -5.56
C LYS A 382 12.88 -10.17 -4.44
N ASN A 383 12.92 -9.01 -3.76
CA ASN A 383 11.99 -8.67 -2.69
C ASN A 383 10.54 -8.64 -3.21
N LEU A 384 10.30 -8.00 -4.36
CA LEU A 384 8.99 -7.93 -5.02
C LEU A 384 8.41 -9.33 -5.31
N LEU A 385 9.25 -10.26 -5.78
CA LEU A 385 8.83 -11.62 -6.12
C LEU A 385 8.75 -12.57 -4.92
N SER A 386 9.36 -12.22 -3.78
CA SER A 386 9.45 -13.07 -2.58
C SER A 386 8.44 -12.68 -1.50
N LYS A 387 7.39 -11.93 -1.84
CA LYS A 387 6.43 -11.34 -0.90
C LYS A 387 4.99 -11.70 -1.25
N ILE A 388 4.17 -11.90 -0.22
CA ILE A 388 2.72 -12.06 -0.34
C ILE A 388 2.05 -11.38 0.87
N ILE A 389 0.89 -10.76 0.67
CA ILE A 389 0.09 -10.20 1.77
C ILE A 389 -0.76 -11.32 2.37
N PHE A 390 -0.88 -11.36 3.70
CA PHE A 390 -1.88 -12.14 4.40
C PHE A 390 -2.82 -11.20 5.13
N ASP A 391 -4.10 -11.27 4.78
CA ASP A 391 -5.11 -10.28 5.14
C ASP A 391 -6.13 -10.91 6.11
N ASP A 392 -7.08 -10.14 6.64
CA ASP A 392 -8.01 -10.61 7.67
C ASP A 392 -9.41 -11.01 7.15
N GLY A 393 -9.70 -10.76 5.87
CA GLY A 393 -10.98 -11.05 5.22
C GLY A 393 -12.06 -9.96 5.39
N TYR A 394 -11.70 -8.72 5.76
CA TYR A 394 -12.67 -7.64 6.01
C TYR A 394 -12.32 -6.36 5.24
N ASN A 395 -13.35 -5.56 4.94
CA ASN A 395 -13.22 -4.27 4.26
C ASN A 395 -13.14 -3.06 5.21
N ASN A 396 -13.48 -3.22 6.49
CA ASN A 396 -13.47 -2.13 7.47
C ASN A 396 -12.12 -2.01 8.19
N GLN A 397 -11.84 -0.81 8.70
CA GLN A 397 -10.58 -0.51 9.38
C GLN A 397 -10.64 -0.73 10.89
N ASN A 398 -9.46 -0.79 11.53
CA ASN A 398 -9.25 -0.74 12.98
C ASN A 398 -9.94 -1.87 13.75
N ARG A 399 -9.95 -3.07 13.16
CA ARG A 399 -10.40 -4.28 13.85
C ARG A 399 -9.34 -4.74 14.84
N THR A 400 -9.75 -5.49 15.85
CA THR A 400 -8.81 -6.21 16.72
C THR A 400 -7.96 -7.14 15.86
N PRO A 401 -6.61 -7.03 15.91
CA PRO A 401 -5.74 -7.94 15.19
C PRO A 401 -6.01 -9.40 15.57
N TRP A 402 -5.97 -10.27 14.58
CA TRP A 402 -6.51 -11.64 14.68
C TRP A 402 -5.45 -12.72 14.99
N LEU A 403 -4.18 -12.34 14.93
CA LEU A 403 -2.97 -13.11 15.21
C LEU A 403 -1.96 -12.35 16.11
N PRO A 404 -1.27 -13.04 17.03
CA PRO A 404 -1.73 -14.30 17.62
C PRO A 404 -3.13 -14.15 18.22
N THR A 405 -3.80 -15.28 18.48
CA THR A 405 -5.06 -15.27 19.24
C THR A 405 -4.83 -14.55 20.59
N ASN A 406 -5.78 -13.70 21.00
CA ASN A 406 -5.64 -12.81 22.17
C ASN A 406 -4.48 -11.80 22.03
N PHE A 407 -4.40 -11.14 20.88
CA PHE A 407 -3.44 -10.08 20.62
C PHE A 407 -3.50 -8.98 21.70
N SER A 408 -2.34 -8.59 22.23
CA SER A 408 -2.20 -7.55 23.26
C SER A 408 -0.77 -7.00 23.27
N ALA A 409 -0.52 -5.98 24.11
CA ALA A 409 0.84 -5.48 24.34
C ALA A 409 1.80 -6.56 24.83
N ALA A 410 1.31 -7.56 25.59
CA ALA A 410 2.11 -8.69 26.09
C ALA A 410 2.17 -9.87 25.09
N ASN A 411 1.21 -9.96 24.18
CA ASN A 411 1.09 -11.02 23.17
C ASN A 411 1.01 -10.41 21.77
N THR A 412 2.13 -9.83 21.34
CA THR A 412 2.27 -9.06 20.09
C THR A 412 2.51 -9.96 18.86
N LEU A 413 2.59 -9.34 17.68
CA LEU A 413 3.01 -9.97 16.43
C LEU A 413 4.15 -9.14 15.81
N ARG A 414 5.39 -9.47 16.16
CA ARG A 414 6.57 -8.72 15.71
C ARG A 414 6.96 -9.08 14.26
N SER A 415 7.44 -8.10 13.51
CA SER A 415 8.23 -8.40 12.30
C SER A 415 9.41 -9.28 12.68
N GLY A 416 9.74 -10.29 11.87
CA GLY A 416 10.68 -11.36 12.22
C GLY A 416 10.05 -12.60 12.87
N TYR A 417 8.80 -12.55 13.35
CA TYR A 417 8.04 -13.77 13.67
C TYR A 417 7.80 -14.61 12.42
N GLN A 418 7.63 -15.91 12.59
CA GLN A 418 7.34 -16.81 11.49
C GLN A 418 5.92 -17.37 11.56
N LEU A 419 5.33 -17.63 10.39
CA LEU A 419 4.04 -18.29 10.22
C LEU A 419 4.25 -19.61 9.47
N LYS A 420 3.61 -20.68 9.96
CA LYS A 420 3.56 -21.98 9.28
C LYS A 420 2.13 -22.32 8.86
N ASN A 421 2.02 -23.19 7.86
CA ASN A 421 0.75 -23.76 7.39
C ASN A 421 -0.21 -22.66 6.91
N LEU A 422 0.31 -21.66 6.19
CA LEU A 422 -0.51 -20.61 5.61
C LEU A 422 -1.42 -21.20 4.51
N GLU A 423 -2.71 -20.97 4.62
CA GLU A 423 -3.73 -21.45 3.69
C GLU A 423 -4.84 -20.42 3.54
N GLY A 424 -5.39 -20.28 2.34
CA GLY A 424 -6.48 -19.36 2.08
C GLY A 424 -6.83 -19.20 0.60
N ILE A 425 -7.63 -18.20 0.26
CA ILE A 425 -7.91 -17.84 -1.13
C ILE A 425 -6.84 -16.88 -1.63
N LEU A 426 -6.16 -17.21 -2.72
CA LEU A 426 -5.28 -16.25 -3.40
C LEU A 426 -6.13 -15.27 -4.21
N GLU A 427 -6.09 -13.98 -3.90
CA GLU A 427 -6.76 -12.95 -4.69
C GLU A 427 -5.86 -11.73 -4.97
N TYR A 428 -6.37 -10.84 -5.81
CA TYR A 428 -5.76 -9.54 -6.08
C TYR A 428 -6.76 -8.46 -5.69
N ARG A 429 -6.40 -7.65 -4.68
CA ARG A 429 -7.24 -6.55 -4.17
C ARG A 429 -6.34 -5.43 -3.65
N PHE A 430 -6.83 -4.20 -3.70
CA PHE A 430 -6.09 -3.00 -3.26
C PHE A 430 -4.65 -2.96 -3.82
N ASN A 431 -4.50 -3.28 -5.10
CA ASN A 431 -3.23 -3.33 -5.84
C ASN A 431 -2.17 -4.32 -5.33
N GLY A 432 -2.57 -5.36 -4.58
CA GLY A 432 -1.64 -6.38 -4.06
C GLY A 432 -2.17 -7.81 -4.14
N TRP A 433 -1.27 -8.74 -4.41
CA TRP A 433 -1.52 -10.18 -4.27
C TRP A 433 -1.59 -10.55 -2.79
N ARG A 434 -2.67 -11.22 -2.40
CA ARG A 434 -2.95 -11.55 -1.01
C ARG A 434 -3.59 -12.92 -0.86
N VAL A 435 -3.38 -13.51 0.30
CA VAL A 435 -4.09 -14.70 0.77
C VAL A 435 -5.14 -14.25 1.77
N GLN A 436 -6.41 -14.58 1.52
CA GLN A 436 -7.52 -14.31 2.43
C GLN A 436 -7.83 -15.56 3.27
N PRO A 437 -8.02 -15.43 4.59
CA PRO A 437 -8.37 -16.55 5.45
C PRO A 437 -9.77 -17.07 5.12
N VAL A 438 -9.94 -18.39 5.22
CA VAL A 438 -11.24 -19.03 5.05
C VAL A 438 -11.86 -19.29 6.41
N LEU A 439 -13.04 -18.71 6.66
CA LEU A 439 -13.78 -18.92 7.90
C LEU A 439 -13.99 -20.42 8.17
N GLY A 440 -13.70 -20.86 9.39
CA GLY A 440 -13.81 -22.27 9.80
C GLY A 440 -12.59 -23.14 9.45
N ARG A 441 -11.56 -22.61 8.78
CA ARG A 441 -10.26 -23.27 8.64
C ARG A 441 -9.28 -22.86 9.74
N THR A 442 -8.29 -23.72 9.98
CA THR A 442 -7.23 -23.50 10.96
C THR A 442 -6.38 -22.29 10.58
N GLN A 443 -6.15 -21.39 11.52
CA GLN A 443 -5.23 -20.26 11.35
C GLN A 443 -3.77 -20.74 11.28
N PRO A 444 -2.86 -19.98 10.65
CA PRO A 444 -1.45 -20.34 10.64
C PRO A 444 -0.86 -20.34 12.05
N GLU A 445 0.11 -21.22 12.28
CA GLU A 445 0.86 -21.28 13.53
C GLU A 445 1.83 -20.10 13.60
N VAL A 446 1.73 -19.28 14.66
CA VAL A 446 2.68 -18.19 14.94
C VAL A 446 3.86 -18.74 15.74
N VAL A 447 5.07 -18.62 15.19
CA VAL A 447 6.33 -18.99 15.83
C VAL A 447 7.02 -17.71 16.30
N THR A 448 7.07 -17.52 17.62
CA THR A 448 7.54 -16.26 18.26
C THR A 448 9.02 -16.28 18.61
N GLN A 449 9.64 -17.46 18.71
CA GLN A 449 11.03 -17.65 19.13
C GLN A 449 12.05 -17.15 18.09
N THR A 450 11.61 -16.76 16.90
CA THR A 450 12.47 -16.27 15.81
C THR A 450 12.86 -14.81 15.97
N ASN A 451 12.09 -14.01 16.71
CA ASN A 451 12.43 -12.62 17.04
C ASN A 451 11.84 -12.17 18.40
N PRO A 452 12.15 -12.88 19.51
CA PRO A 452 11.57 -12.56 20.80
C PRO A 452 11.96 -11.14 21.25
N ARG A 453 11.12 -10.53 22.09
CA ARG A 453 11.48 -9.31 22.81
C ARG A 453 12.74 -9.57 23.65
N GLN A 454 13.80 -8.81 23.40
CA GLN A 454 15.08 -8.94 24.10
C GLN A 454 15.28 -7.79 25.07
N SER A 455 15.93 -8.07 26.21
CA SER A 455 16.47 -7.04 27.09
C SER A 455 17.65 -6.33 26.42
N VAL A 456 17.87 -5.06 26.73
CA VAL A 456 19.06 -4.36 26.26
C VAL A 456 20.33 -5.00 26.83
N ILE A 457 21.41 -4.98 26.04
CA ILE A 457 22.69 -5.56 26.47
C ILE A 457 23.27 -4.73 27.62
N THR A 458 23.59 -5.39 28.73
CA THR A 458 24.16 -4.77 29.94
C THR A 458 25.41 -3.95 29.63
N LYS A 459 25.45 -2.72 30.16
CA LYS A 459 26.60 -1.80 30.09
C LYS A 459 27.71 -2.25 31.05
N ASN A 460 28.97 -2.23 30.61
CA ASN A 460 30.09 -2.35 31.53
C ASN A 460 30.24 -1.03 32.31
N ALA A 461 30.33 -1.09 33.65
CA ALA A 461 30.42 0.09 34.51
C ALA A 461 31.65 0.99 34.24
N ASN A 462 32.68 0.47 33.57
CA ASN A 462 33.86 1.22 33.16
C ASN A 462 33.66 1.92 31.81
N HIS A 463 32.75 1.46 30.96
CA HIS A 463 32.49 2.11 29.67
C HIS A 463 31.59 3.34 29.83
N ILE A 464 31.70 4.25 28.87
CA ILE A 464 30.72 5.32 28.66
C ILE A 464 29.78 4.86 27.55
N ARG A 465 28.47 4.87 27.82
CA ARG A 465 27.44 4.56 26.83
C ARG A 465 26.82 5.84 26.30
N VAL A 466 26.77 5.96 24.98
CA VAL A 466 26.01 7.00 24.27
C VAL A 466 24.88 6.32 23.52
N ALA A 467 23.67 6.86 23.58
CA ALA A 467 22.54 6.33 22.83
C ALA A 467 21.84 7.41 22.00
N SER A 468 21.51 7.06 20.78
CA SER A 468 20.67 7.81 19.85
C SER A 468 19.23 7.34 19.98
N PHE A 469 18.26 8.25 20.08
CA PHE A 469 16.86 7.85 20.08
C PHE A 469 15.92 8.90 19.49
N ASN A 470 15.25 8.57 18.38
CA ASN A 470 14.11 9.33 17.90
C ASN A 470 12.90 8.94 18.75
N VAL A 471 12.33 9.90 19.49
CA VAL A 471 11.28 9.64 20.49
C VAL A 471 9.87 9.92 19.99
N LEU A 472 9.68 10.02 18.66
CA LEU A 472 8.37 10.11 17.99
C LEU A 472 7.52 11.32 18.45
N ASN A 473 7.99 12.52 18.14
CA ASN A 473 7.32 13.80 18.44
C ASN A 473 6.90 13.91 19.92
N TYR A 474 7.88 13.86 20.82
CA TYR A 474 7.66 14.01 22.25
C TYR A 474 7.37 15.48 22.60
N ASP A 475 6.09 15.80 22.70
CA ASP A 475 5.57 17.11 23.09
C ASP A 475 4.72 16.99 24.36
N ASN A 476 5.09 17.74 25.40
CA ASN A 476 4.45 17.73 26.70
C ASN A 476 3.21 18.64 26.80
N GLY A 477 2.72 19.16 25.68
CA GLY A 477 1.48 19.96 25.66
C GLY A 477 1.62 21.31 26.35
N ALA A 478 2.83 21.90 26.34
CA ALA A 478 3.08 23.20 26.99
C ALA A 478 2.17 24.32 26.46
N THR A 479 1.67 24.18 25.23
CA THR A 479 0.69 25.08 24.59
C THR A 479 -0.73 24.50 24.52
N GLY A 480 -0.99 23.36 25.17
CA GLY A 480 -2.24 22.63 25.14
C GLY A 480 -2.23 21.40 24.22
N PHE A 481 -3.31 20.61 24.32
CA PHE A 481 -3.59 19.44 23.48
C PHE A 481 -4.80 19.71 22.55
N PRO A 482 -4.86 19.13 21.34
CA PRO A 482 -3.81 18.34 20.70
C PRO A 482 -2.57 19.19 20.40
N THR A 483 -1.40 18.57 20.47
CA THR A 483 -0.13 19.20 20.11
C THR A 483 -0.04 19.35 18.58
N GLU A 484 0.87 20.19 18.08
CA GLU A 484 1.09 20.28 16.61
C GLU A 484 1.66 18.97 16.05
N ARG A 485 2.49 18.28 16.85
CA ARG A 485 3.00 16.94 16.57
C ARG A 485 3.10 16.15 17.86
N GLY A 486 2.73 14.87 17.81
CA GLY A 486 2.79 13.96 18.95
C GLY A 486 1.41 13.62 19.49
N ALA A 487 1.30 13.53 20.81
CA ALA A 487 0.07 13.18 21.51
C ALA A 487 -1.05 14.21 21.29
N ASN A 488 -2.28 13.71 21.09
CA ASN A 488 -3.48 14.50 20.95
C ASN A 488 -4.17 14.78 22.29
N THR A 489 -3.81 14.05 23.35
CA THR A 489 -4.35 14.23 24.70
C THR A 489 -3.28 14.06 25.78
N GLN A 490 -3.56 14.57 26.97
CA GLN A 490 -2.70 14.32 28.15
C GLN A 490 -2.52 12.82 28.42
N ALA A 491 -3.57 12.01 28.28
CA ALA A 491 -3.50 10.58 28.54
C ALA A 491 -2.55 9.85 27.56
N GLU A 492 -2.58 10.25 26.29
CA GLU A 492 -1.63 9.76 25.29
C GLU A 492 -0.19 10.19 25.59
N PHE A 493 0.00 11.45 25.99
CA PHE A 493 1.32 11.94 26.40
C PHE A 493 1.85 11.17 27.61
N ASP A 494 1.04 10.94 28.64
CA ASP A 494 1.45 10.17 29.83
C ASP A 494 1.89 8.75 29.44
N LYS A 495 1.13 8.10 28.54
CA LYS A 495 1.49 6.79 27.99
C LYS A 495 2.83 6.83 27.23
N GLN A 496 3.00 7.81 26.34
CA GLN A 496 4.23 8.01 25.59
C GLN A 496 5.42 8.26 26.53
N HIS A 497 5.25 9.15 27.51
CA HIS A 497 6.23 9.51 28.51
C HIS A 497 6.72 8.29 29.30
N HIS A 498 5.81 7.47 29.83
CA HIS A 498 6.18 6.29 30.59
C HIS A 498 6.97 5.27 29.75
N LYS A 499 6.56 5.04 28.49
CA LYS A 499 7.27 4.13 27.59
C LYS A 499 8.68 4.63 27.27
N ILE A 500 8.84 5.91 26.92
CA ILE A 500 10.14 6.52 26.63
C ILE A 500 11.04 6.50 27.88
N VAL A 501 10.52 6.90 29.04
CA VAL A 501 11.29 6.89 30.30
C VAL A 501 11.73 5.46 30.65
N SER A 502 10.88 4.47 30.43
CA SER A 502 11.22 3.05 30.61
C SER A 502 12.33 2.61 29.66
N ALA A 503 12.26 3.00 28.39
CA ALA A 503 13.30 2.73 27.40
C ALA A 503 14.64 3.38 27.79
N LEU A 504 14.64 4.68 28.13
CA LEU A 504 15.84 5.40 28.56
C LEU A 504 16.44 4.73 29.81
N LYS A 505 15.66 4.48 30.85
CA LYS A 505 16.16 3.81 32.07
C LYS A 505 16.75 2.42 31.79
N ALA A 506 16.12 1.64 30.91
CA ALA A 506 16.63 0.33 30.53
C ALA A 506 17.97 0.44 29.79
N ILE A 507 18.08 1.33 28.79
CA ILE A 507 19.30 1.53 27.98
C ILE A 507 20.51 1.86 28.87
N ASP A 508 20.28 2.59 29.97
CA ASP A 508 21.31 3.04 30.91
C ASP A 508 22.47 3.73 30.19
N ALA A 509 22.18 4.70 29.33
CA ALA A 509 23.22 5.52 28.73
C ALA A 509 23.78 6.53 29.74
N ASP A 510 24.98 7.02 29.48
CA ASP A 510 25.55 8.15 30.20
C ASP A 510 25.29 9.48 29.47
N VAL A 511 25.06 9.41 28.14
CA VAL A 511 24.63 10.54 27.29
C VAL A 511 23.59 10.04 26.28
N TYR A 512 22.50 10.77 26.11
CA TYR A 512 21.55 10.55 25.00
C TYR A 512 21.60 11.71 24.00
N GLY A 513 21.66 11.37 22.72
CA GLY A 513 21.28 12.25 21.62
C GLY A 513 19.84 11.92 21.21
N LEU A 514 18.93 12.87 21.37
CA LEU A 514 17.50 12.67 21.13
C LEU A 514 17.06 13.46 19.90
N MET A 515 16.13 12.90 19.14
CA MET A 515 15.43 13.56 18.05
C MET A 515 13.95 13.64 18.37
N GLU A 516 13.27 14.62 17.78
CA GLU A 516 11.83 14.84 17.92
C GLU A 516 11.37 15.24 19.33
N ILE A 517 12.17 16.05 20.02
CA ILE A 517 11.74 16.72 21.24
C ILE A 517 11.05 18.03 20.86
N ALA A 518 9.89 18.33 21.44
CA ALA A 518 9.22 19.61 21.21
C ALA A 518 10.15 20.80 21.51
N ASN A 519 10.21 21.75 20.59
CA ASN A 519 11.12 22.89 20.61
C ASN A 519 10.52 24.08 21.38
N ASN A 520 9.99 23.79 22.57
CA ASN A 520 9.32 24.76 23.45
C ASN A 520 10.26 25.37 24.51
N GLY A 521 11.57 25.33 24.23
CA GLY A 521 12.64 25.98 24.98
C GLY A 521 13.26 25.14 26.09
N TYR A 522 13.92 25.82 27.03
CA TYR A 522 14.79 25.19 28.05
C TYR A 522 14.38 25.46 29.50
N GLY A 523 13.24 26.13 29.70
CA GLY A 523 12.68 26.38 31.02
C GLY A 523 12.18 25.09 31.71
N PRO A 524 11.80 25.15 33.00
CA PRO A 524 11.41 23.97 33.78
C PRO A 524 10.18 23.23 33.25
N ASN A 525 9.35 23.90 32.44
CA ASN A 525 8.15 23.33 31.83
C ASN A 525 8.38 22.81 30.40
N SER A 526 9.61 22.86 29.87
CA SER A 526 9.88 22.38 28.52
C SER A 526 9.89 20.86 28.43
N ALA A 527 9.69 20.33 27.23
CA ALA A 527 9.67 18.89 27.00
C ALA A 527 10.99 18.23 27.42
N ILE A 528 12.13 18.84 27.07
CA ILE A 528 13.46 18.34 27.46
C ILE A 528 13.66 18.36 28.98
N ALA A 529 13.20 19.41 29.69
CA ALA A 529 13.31 19.49 31.14
C ALA A 529 12.43 18.43 31.82
N HIS A 530 11.19 18.25 31.34
CA HIS A 530 10.26 17.24 31.84
C HIS A 530 10.85 15.84 31.69
N LEU A 531 11.32 15.47 30.49
CA LEU A 531 11.93 14.18 30.22
C LEU A 531 13.20 13.94 31.07
N THR A 532 14.07 14.93 31.16
CA THR A 532 15.31 14.83 31.95
C THR A 532 15.01 14.61 33.43
N SER A 533 14.01 15.31 33.97
CA SER A 533 13.64 15.21 35.39
C SER A 533 13.17 13.80 35.77
N ALA A 534 12.48 13.11 34.86
CA ALA A 534 11.97 11.74 35.08
C ALA A 534 13.08 10.67 35.20
N LEU A 535 14.30 11.00 34.77
CA LEU A 535 15.48 10.13 34.92
C LEU A 535 16.21 10.35 36.26
N GLY A 536 15.93 11.44 36.97
CA GLY A 536 16.44 11.72 38.31
C GLY A 536 17.39 12.91 38.42
N PRO A 537 17.83 13.25 39.64
CA PRO A 537 18.49 14.53 39.94
C PRO A 537 19.90 14.68 39.33
N ASP A 538 20.55 13.57 38.99
CA ASP A 538 21.87 13.56 38.34
C ASP A 538 21.79 13.83 36.84
N TRP A 539 20.60 13.76 36.26
CA TRP A 539 20.40 14.04 34.86
C TRP A 539 20.33 15.54 34.60
N LYS A 540 20.94 15.94 33.49
CA LYS A 540 21.06 17.32 33.02
C LYS A 540 20.86 17.33 31.51
N TYR A 541 20.54 18.50 30.96
CA TYR A 541 20.42 18.71 29.52
C TYR A 541 21.32 19.87 29.08
N ILE A 542 21.70 19.85 27.80
CA ILE A 542 22.53 20.89 27.21
C ILE A 542 21.66 22.06 26.75
N ILE A 543 22.06 23.27 27.13
CA ILE A 543 21.45 24.53 26.72
C ILE A 543 22.50 25.30 25.91
N PRO A 544 22.31 25.49 24.59
CA PRO A 544 23.12 26.39 23.80
C PRO A 544 23.04 27.83 24.33
N GLU A 545 24.16 28.55 24.37
CA GLU A 545 24.15 29.93 24.89
C GLU A 545 23.35 30.88 23.99
N ASN A 546 22.67 31.83 24.63
CA ASN A 546 21.92 32.92 23.99
C ASN A 546 20.81 32.44 23.04
N LEU A 547 20.28 31.23 23.24
CA LEU A 547 19.18 30.68 22.47
C LEU A 547 18.05 30.23 23.39
N ASP A 548 16.86 30.77 23.16
CA ASP A 548 15.65 30.35 23.88
C ASP A 548 15.13 28.98 23.38
N ARG A 549 15.49 28.60 22.16
CA ARG A 549 15.14 27.33 21.49
C ARG A 549 16.13 27.01 20.36
N LEU A 550 16.16 25.76 19.86
CA LEU A 550 17.10 25.34 18.81
C LEU A 550 16.46 25.42 17.42
N GLY A 551 16.85 26.40 16.61
CA GLY A 551 16.24 26.62 15.29
C GLY A 551 14.77 27.06 15.39
N ASN A 552 13.99 26.78 14.33
CA ASN A 552 12.60 27.27 14.21
C ASN A 552 11.55 26.17 14.01
N ASP A 553 11.92 24.91 13.76
CA ASP A 553 10.97 23.79 13.65
C ASP A 553 10.32 23.51 15.02
N VAL A 554 9.12 22.95 15.01
CA VAL A 554 8.36 22.60 16.21
C VAL A 554 8.98 21.47 17.02
N ILE A 555 9.84 20.67 16.38
CA ILE A 555 10.68 19.68 17.05
C ILE A 555 12.16 19.93 16.79
N ALA A 556 13.00 19.59 17.77
CA ALA A 556 14.43 19.78 17.75
C ALA A 556 15.18 18.52 18.19
N VAL A 557 16.49 18.51 17.92
CA VAL A 557 17.41 17.57 18.55
C VAL A 557 17.79 18.05 19.95
N ALA A 558 18.18 17.13 20.82
CA ALA A 558 18.55 17.42 22.20
C ALA A 558 19.70 16.53 22.69
N ILE A 559 20.44 17.01 23.70
CA ILE A 559 21.43 16.21 24.42
C ILE A 559 21.08 16.23 25.91
N ILE A 560 20.91 15.04 26.49
CA ILE A 560 20.77 14.86 27.95
C ILE A 560 21.89 13.93 28.45
N TYR A 561 22.36 14.14 29.69
CA TYR A 561 23.51 13.41 30.22
C TYR A 561 23.43 13.21 31.73
N ASN A 562 24.11 12.16 32.20
CA ASN A 562 24.26 11.86 33.61
C ASN A 562 25.53 12.52 34.17
N SER A 563 25.38 13.52 35.03
CA SER A 563 26.50 14.31 35.57
C SER A 563 27.44 13.53 36.50
N LYS A 564 27.05 12.33 36.96
CA LYS A 564 27.95 11.43 37.71
C LYS A 564 28.97 10.73 36.82
N ARG A 565 28.75 10.72 35.50
CA ARG A 565 29.48 9.89 34.55
C ARG A 565 30.29 10.72 33.57
N VAL A 566 29.74 11.86 33.16
CA VAL A 566 30.40 12.80 32.26
C VAL A 566 30.16 14.24 32.70
N LYS A 567 31.10 15.13 32.36
CA LYS A 567 30.93 16.57 32.52
C LYS A 567 31.10 17.29 31.17
N PRO A 568 30.25 18.27 30.82
CA PRO A 568 30.47 19.11 29.66
C PRO A 568 31.82 19.82 29.74
N LEU A 569 32.52 19.91 28.62
CA LEU A 569 33.74 20.70 28.45
C LEU A 569 33.48 21.74 27.37
N ASN A 570 33.83 22.99 27.67
CA ASN A 570 33.51 24.16 26.87
C ASN A 570 31.99 24.30 26.59
N LYS A 571 31.64 25.38 25.88
CA LYS A 571 30.26 25.70 25.54
C LYS A 571 29.77 24.81 24.40
N ALA A 572 28.48 24.49 24.43
CA ALA A 572 27.81 23.89 23.27
C ALA A 572 27.82 24.86 22.10
N VAL A 573 27.95 24.31 20.89
CA VAL A 573 28.03 25.09 19.65
C VAL A 573 26.99 24.59 18.68
N VAL A 574 26.32 25.52 17.99
CA VAL A 574 25.17 25.25 17.12
C VAL A 574 25.58 25.39 15.66
N LEU A 575 25.06 24.51 14.82
CA LEU A 575 25.15 24.59 13.37
C LEU A 575 23.74 24.64 12.79
N ASP A 576 23.43 25.75 12.13
CA ASP A 576 22.23 25.87 11.31
C ASP A 576 22.46 25.19 9.95
N LEU A 577 21.60 24.23 9.63
CA LEU A 577 21.62 23.44 8.40
C LEU A 577 20.57 23.94 7.38
N GLY A 578 19.95 25.09 7.65
CA GLY A 578 18.91 25.72 6.85
C GLY A 578 17.53 25.11 7.06
N ASP A 579 16.52 25.67 6.39
CA ASP A 579 15.10 25.48 6.70
C ASP A 579 14.52 24.07 6.48
N LYS A 580 15.30 23.11 5.96
CA LYS A 580 14.83 21.75 5.66
C LYS A 580 15.35 20.71 6.63
N ASN A 581 16.55 20.91 7.17
CA ASN A 581 17.18 20.01 8.13
C ASN A 581 17.00 20.60 9.53
N ARG A 582 17.01 19.76 10.56
CA ARG A 582 16.89 20.27 11.92
C ARG A 582 18.26 20.81 12.32
N THR A 583 18.28 22.03 12.83
CA THR A 583 19.48 22.65 13.41
C THR A 583 20.12 21.67 14.39
N THR A 584 21.43 21.46 14.29
CA THR A 584 22.18 20.56 15.17
C THR A 584 23.04 21.35 16.16
N LEU A 585 23.54 20.66 17.19
CA LEU A 585 24.49 21.18 18.16
C LEU A 585 25.58 20.13 18.45
N ALA A 586 26.74 20.59 18.92
CA ALA A 586 27.80 19.73 19.41
C ALA A 586 28.14 20.09 20.86
N GLN A 587 28.29 19.08 21.69
CA GLN A 587 28.83 19.20 23.04
C GLN A 587 29.97 18.21 23.25
N THR A 588 31.12 18.71 23.68
CA THR A 588 32.20 17.87 24.16
C THR A 588 32.00 17.52 25.62
N PHE A 589 32.21 16.26 25.97
CA PHE A 589 32.17 15.74 27.31
C PHE A 589 33.54 15.22 27.71
N GLN A 590 33.87 15.31 29.00
CA GLN A 590 34.95 14.57 29.63
C GLN A 590 34.35 13.48 30.52
N ALA A 591 34.80 12.23 30.35
CA ALA A 591 34.44 11.15 31.26
C ALA A 591 35.01 11.43 32.67
N VAL A 592 34.17 11.26 33.71
CA VAL A 592 34.58 11.49 35.11
C VAL A 592 35.68 10.51 35.52
N ARG A 593 35.66 9.29 34.98
CA ARG A 593 36.75 8.30 35.09
C ARG A 593 37.52 8.27 33.77
N GLY A 594 38.85 8.24 33.84
CA GLY A 594 39.73 8.15 32.66
C GLY A 594 40.12 9.49 32.00
N ASN A 595 39.41 10.59 32.29
CA ASN A 595 39.71 11.96 31.80
C ASN A 595 39.79 12.14 30.27
N LYS A 596 39.42 11.13 29.47
CA LYS A 596 39.35 11.24 28.01
C LYS A 596 38.06 11.97 27.60
N THR A 597 38.14 12.70 26.48
CA THR A 597 37.04 13.50 25.94
C THR A 597 36.34 12.81 24.77
N PHE A 598 35.10 13.18 24.50
CA PHE A 598 34.38 12.82 23.27
C PHE A 598 33.31 13.87 22.97
N THR A 599 32.98 14.08 21.70
CA THR A 599 31.97 15.06 21.28
C THR A 599 30.73 14.34 20.75
N VAL A 600 29.55 14.70 21.24
CA VAL A 600 28.27 14.16 20.76
C VAL A 600 27.55 15.21 19.90
N ILE A 601 27.08 14.78 18.73
CA ILE A 601 26.38 15.61 17.75
C ILE A 601 25.10 14.88 17.30
N PRO A 602 23.92 15.15 17.89
CA PRO A 602 22.66 14.58 17.43
C PRO A 602 22.18 15.25 16.14
N ASN A 603 21.67 14.46 15.18
CA ASN A 603 21.21 14.94 13.88
C ASN A 603 19.81 14.43 13.59
N HIS A 604 19.01 15.27 12.93
CA HIS A 604 17.72 14.88 12.35
C HIS A 604 17.63 15.53 10.96
N LEU A 605 18.12 14.82 9.95
CA LEU A 605 18.15 15.33 8.58
C LEU A 605 16.76 15.29 7.95
N LYS A 606 16.60 15.98 6.81
CA LYS A 606 15.31 16.08 6.11
C LYS A 606 14.76 14.70 5.74
N SER A 607 13.50 14.45 6.12
CA SER A 607 12.74 13.23 5.79
C SER A 607 12.73 12.90 4.31
N LYS A 608 12.70 11.60 3.96
CA LYS A 608 12.56 11.10 2.58
C LYS A 608 11.22 11.42 1.90
N GLY A 609 10.22 11.91 2.64
CA GLY A 609 8.89 12.25 2.13
C GLY A 609 8.88 13.41 1.13
N CYS A 610 8.09 13.27 0.08
CA CYS A 610 8.03 14.20 -1.06
C CYS A 610 7.05 15.37 -0.91
N SER A 611 6.44 15.55 0.26
CA SER A 611 5.51 16.67 0.48
C SER A 611 6.22 18.01 0.29
N GLY A 612 5.64 18.87 -0.56
CA GLY A 612 6.15 20.22 -0.85
C GLY A 612 7.44 20.26 -1.67
N VAL A 613 7.81 19.17 -2.35
CA VAL A 613 8.93 19.17 -3.29
C VAL A 613 8.48 19.64 -4.67
N ASP A 614 9.31 20.46 -5.33
CA ASP A 614 9.13 20.72 -6.76
C ASP A 614 9.52 19.46 -7.54
N ALA A 615 8.57 18.90 -8.29
CA ALA A 615 8.74 17.67 -9.06
C ALA A 615 9.83 17.76 -10.14
N ASN A 616 10.23 18.97 -10.54
CA ASN A 616 11.31 19.19 -11.51
C ASN A 616 12.66 19.50 -10.87
N SER A 617 12.72 19.61 -9.54
CA SER A 617 13.97 19.88 -8.83
C SER A 617 14.80 18.61 -8.63
N SER A 618 16.09 18.78 -8.36
CA SER A 618 16.96 17.66 -7.96
C SER A 618 16.54 16.99 -6.64
N ASP A 619 15.74 17.67 -5.82
CA ASP A 619 15.20 17.10 -4.58
C ASP A 619 13.95 16.23 -4.81
N ALA A 620 13.38 16.22 -6.02
CA ALA A 620 12.31 15.27 -6.36
C ALA A 620 12.80 13.81 -6.27
N ASP A 621 11.88 12.86 -6.15
CA ASP A 621 12.24 11.44 -6.15
C ASP A 621 12.81 11.05 -7.52
N GLN A 622 14.06 10.60 -7.51
CA GLN A 622 14.76 10.17 -8.71
C GLN A 622 14.46 8.71 -9.07
N ASN A 623 13.56 8.04 -8.32
CA ASN A 623 13.20 6.63 -8.45
C ASN A 623 14.43 5.71 -8.33
N ASP A 624 15.36 6.07 -7.46
CA ASP A 624 16.63 5.37 -7.23
C ASP A 624 16.69 4.66 -5.86
N GLY A 625 15.57 4.66 -5.13
CA GLY A 625 15.43 4.13 -3.77
C GLY A 625 15.84 5.11 -2.67
N GLN A 626 16.38 6.29 -3.01
CA GLN A 626 16.83 7.27 -2.03
C GLN A 626 15.72 8.24 -1.60
N GLY A 627 14.63 8.31 -2.33
CA GLY A 627 13.49 9.19 -2.04
C GLY A 627 13.80 10.68 -2.17
N CYS A 628 12.83 11.52 -1.87
CA CYS A 628 12.97 12.98 -2.01
C CYS A 628 14.02 13.57 -1.05
N TRP A 629 14.46 14.78 -1.37
CA TRP A 629 15.41 15.59 -0.59
C TRP A 629 16.79 14.95 -0.41
N ASN A 630 17.19 14.02 -1.28
CA ASN A 630 18.49 13.37 -1.19
C ASN A 630 19.66 14.39 -1.35
N PRO A 631 19.68 15.29 -2.37
CA PRO A 631 20.69 16.34 -2.45
C PRO A 631 20.72 17.27 -1.23
N THR A 632 19.55 17.63 -0.70
CA THR A 632 19.45 18.42 0.55
C THR A 632 20.10 17.72 1.74
N ARG A 633 19.91 16.39 1.89
CA ARG A 633 20.58 15.60 2.94
C ARG A 633 22.10 15.53 2.72
N VAL A 634 22.57 15.33 1.48
CA VAL A 634 24.02 15.33 1.15
C VAL A 634 24.65 16.69 1.51
N LYS A 635 24.01 17.79 1.13
CA LYS A 635 24.49 19.14 1.46
C LYS A 635 24.62 19.35 2.97
N ALA A 636 23.67 18.85 3.76
CA ALA A 636 23.74 18.93 5.22
C ALA A 636 24.95 18.16 5.77
N VAL A 637 25.21 16.95 5.25
CA VAL A 637 26.40 16.16 5.62
C VAL A 637 27.69 16.91 5.31
N ASP A 638 27.80 17.51 4.12
CA ASP A 638 28.98 18.31 3.75
C ASP A 638 29.18 19.49 4.70
N GLN A 639 28.10 20.19 5.08
CA GLN A 639 28.15 21.30 6.04
C GLN A 639 28.60 20.82 7.43
N ILE A 640 28.09 19.69 7.91
CA ILE A 640 28.49 19.10 9.20
C ILE A 640 29.98 18.74 9.20
N VAL A 641 30.45 18.06 8.15
CA VAL A 641 31.86 17.65 8.03
C VAL A 641 32.78 18.87 8.00
N GLN A 642 32.43 19.90 7.21
CA GLN A 642 33.20 21.16 7.14
C GLN A 642 33.20 21.92 8.47
N TRP A 643 32.09 21.88 9.20
CA TRP A 643 31.97 22.51 10.51
C TRP A 643 32.82 21.80 11.56
N LEU A 644 32.76 20.46 11.63
CA LEU A 644 33.57 19.66 12.54
C LEU A 644 35.07 19.78 12.25
N ALA A 645 35.47 19.95 10.99
CA ALA A 645 36.88 20.19 10.62
C ALA A 645 37.45 21.47 11.26
N LYS A 646 36.60 22.45 11.63
CA LYS A 646 36.99 23.68 12.31
C LYS A 646 37.10 23.52 13.83
N ASN A 647 36.86 22.33 14.37
CA ASN A 647 36.89 22.04 15.80
C ASN A 647 36.04 23.03 16.62
N PRO A 648 34.71 23.04 16.40
CA PRO A 648 33.86 24.14 16.87
C PRO A 648 33.78 24.21 18.40
N THR A 649 33.96 23.08 19.10
CA THR A 649 34.01 23.03 20.57
C THR A 649 35.38 23.38 21.16
N GLN A 650 36.40 23.63 20.32
CA GLN A 650 37.73 24.10 20.68
C GLN A 650 38.48 23.19 21.67
N VAL A 651 38.56 21.89 21.36
CA VAL A 651 39.27 20.89 22.18
C VAL A 651 40.42 20.24 21.43
N PRO A 652 41.49 19.74 22.10
CA PRO A 652 42.65 19.17 21.40
C PRO A 652 42.31 17.96 20.52
N LYS A 653 41.39 17.10 21.00
CA LYS A 653 40.82 15.98 20.25
C LYS A 653 39.31 15.95 20.45
N GLN A 654 38.57 16.06 19.35
CA GLN A 654 37.11 16.03 19.38
C GLN A 654 36.62 14.62 19.74
N ASN A 655 37.17 13.59 19.09
CA ASN A 655 36.62 12.23 19.14
C ASN A 655 35.10 12.30 18.88
N ALA A 656 34.74 12.81 17.70
CA ALA A 656 33.38 13.13 17.32
C ALA A 656 32.55 11.86 17.10
N LEU A 657 31.38 11.84 17.73
CA LEU A 657 30.32 10.85 17.56
C LEU A 657 29.07 11.57 17.06
N LEU A 658 28.79 11.43 15.78
CA LEU A 658 27.51 11.83 15.24
C LEU A 658 26.51 10.71 15.51
N VAL A 659 25.36 11.08 16.06
CA VAL A 659 24.24 10.18 16.29
C VAL A 659 22.98 10.77 15.68
N GLY A 660 22.00 9.93 15.35
CA GLY A 660 20.66 10.41 15.06
C GLY A 660 20.05 9.87 13.78
N ASP A 661 18.85 10.36 13.49
CA ASP A 661 18.08 10.03 12.31
C ASP A 661 18.63 10.81 11.10
N MET A 662 19.41 10.13 10.29
CA MET A 662 19.98 10.69 9.06
C MET A 662 18.98 10.66 7.91
N ASN A 663 17.80 10.05 8.11
CA ASN A 663 16.79 9.82 7.09
C ASN A 663 17.39 9.21 5.81
N SER A 664 18.41 8.36 5.96
CA SER A 664 19.16 7.76 4.85
C SER A 664 19.62 6.36 5.19
N TYR A 665 19.37 5.41 4.29
CA TYR A 665 19.86 4.03 4.42
C TYR A 665 21.38 3.95 4.23
N ALA A 666 22.00 2.88 4.75
CA ALA A 666 23.45 2.80 4.96
C ALA A 666 24.32 2.89 3.69
N LYS A 667 23.75 2.73 2.50
CA LYS A 667 24.43 2.90 1.20
C LYS A 667 23.83 4.01 0.33
N GLU A 668 23.09 4.93 0.95
CA GLU A 668 22.64 6.16 0.31
C GLU A 668 23.70 7.25 0.36
N ALA A 669 23.59 8.21 -0.56
CA ALA A 669 24.58 9.25 -0.78
C ALA A 669 24.97 10.03 0.49
N PRO A 670 24.06 10.40 1.42
CA PRO A 670 24.45 11.10 2.65
C PRO A 670 25.36 10.27 3.56
N ILE A 671 25.11 8.96 3.68
CA ILE A 671 25.95 8.07 4.49
C ILE A 671 27.29 7.81 3.80
N LEU A 672 27.28 7.62 2.48
CA LEU A 672 28.51 7.49 1.69
C LEU A 672 29.37 8.76 1.71
N ALA A 673 28.76 9.95 1.86
CA ALA A 673 29.48 11.22 2.01
C ALA A 673 30.26 11.28 3.33
N PHE A 674 29.70 10.77 4.44
CA PHE A 674 30.44 10.59 5.68
C PHE A 674 31.62 9.62 5.51
N GLU A 675 31.40 8.46 4.88
CA GLU A 675 32.47 7.48 4.63
C GLU A 675 33.59 8.08 3.76
N LYS A 676 33.24 8.84 2.72
CA LYS A 676 34.19 9.57 1.86
C LYS A 676 35.00 10.61 2.65
N ALA A 677 34.44 11.18 3.71
CA ALA A 677 35.10 12.10 4.62
C ALA A 677 35.92 11.39 5.73
N ASN A 678 36.18 10.08 5.61
CA ASN A 678 36.88 9.23 6.58
C ASN A 678 36.19 9.08 7.93
N TYR A 679 34.87 9.28 7.98
CA TYR A 679 34.07 8.88 9.12
C TYR A 679 33.64 7.42 9.00
N LYS A 680 33.43 6.77 10.14
CA LYS A 680 33.09 5.35 10.22
C LYS A 680 31.66 5.16 10.70
N VAL A 681 30.81 4.61 9.82
CA VAL A 681 29.44 4.21 10.16
C VAL A 681 29.49 2.96 11.02
N LEU A 682 29.18 3.12 12.31
CA LEU A 682 29.46 2.12 13.33
C LEU A 682 28.49 0.95 13.32
N LEU A 683 27.19 1.23 13.11
CA LEU A 683 26.15 0.21 13.23
C LEU A 683 26.26 -0.87 12.12
N ASN A 684 26.60 -0.45 10.89
CA ASN A 684 26.87 -1.35 9.76
C ASN A 684 28.32 -1.86 9.70
N ASP A 685 29.19 -1.48 10.65
CA ASP A 685 30.54 -2.02 10.70
C ASP A 685 30.54 -3.48 11.18
N THR A 686 31.43 -4.31 10.65
CA THR A 686 31.50 -5.74 11.01
C THR A 686 32.39 -6.04 12.21
N LYS A 687 33.19 -5.07 12.68
CA LYS A 687 34.08 -5.22 13.84
C LYS A 687 33.40 -4.76 15.13
N VAL A 688 32.78 -3.59 15.08
CA VAL A 688 32.11 -3.00 16.26
C VAL A 688 30.60 -3.05 16.17
N GLY A 689 30.01 -3.25 14.98
CA GLY A 689 28.57 -3.19 14.74
C GLY A 689 27.91 -4.54 14.44
N GLN A 690 26.71 -4.45 13.85
CA GLN A 690 25.88 -5.58 13.42
C GLN A 690 26.02 -5.90 11.92
N GLY A 691 26.89 -5.19 11.20
CA GLY A 691 27.19 -5.46 9.79
C GLY A 691 25.98 -5.32 8.86
N ALA A 692 25.83 -6.27 7.93
CA ALA A 692 24.75 -6.29 6.95
C ALA A 692 23.35 -6.58 7.55
N GLN A 693 23.29 -7.05 8.81
CA GLN A 693 22.03 -7.33 9.50
C GLN A 693 21.51 -6.13 10.29
N ALA A 694 22.20 -4.99 10.25
CA ALA A 694 21.79 -3.80 10.97
C ALA A 694 20.54 -3.14 10.36
N TYR A 695 19.57 -2.84 11.22
CA TYR A 695 18.41 -2.00 10.94
C TYR A 695 18.01 -1.24 12.21
N SER A 696 17.38 -0.08 12.04
CA SER A 696 16.74 0.69 13.13
C SER A 696 15.27 0.99 12.84
N TYR A 697 14.81 0.67 11.62
CA TYR A 697 13.51 1.02 11.11
C TYR A 697 13.02 -0.05 10.12
N VAL A 698 11.71 -0.29 10.09
CA VAL A 698 11.06 -1.17 9.12
C VAL A 698 10.00 -0.36 8.38
N PHE A 699 10.24 -0.12 7.10
CA PHE A 699 9.31 0.66 6.28
C PHE A 699 8.17 -0.22 5.77
N GLY A 700 6.96 0.05 6.22
CA GLY A 700 5.79 -0.80 6.02
C GLY A 700 5.01 -0.61 4.72
N VAL A 701 5.67 -0.25 3.62
CA VAL A 701 5.03 -0.25 2.29
C VAL A 701 5.33 -1.54 1.54
N ALA A 702 4.41 -1.96 0.67
CA ALA A 702 4.65 -3.11 -0.18
C ALA A 702 5.94 -2.93 -1.00
N SER A 703 6.82 -3.95 -0.99
CA SER A 703 8.02 -3.98 -1.84
C SER A 703 7.64 -3.69 -3.27
N ASP A 704 8.15 -2.60 -3.82
CA ASP A 704 7.91 -2.20 -5.20
C ASP A 704 9.14 -2.39 -6.08
N ALA A 705 9.01 -2.08 -7.37
CA ALA A 705 10.11 -2.19 -8.33
C ALA A 705 11.28 -1.24 -8.02
N ASN A 706 11.06 -0.20 -7.21
CA ASN A 706 12.08 0.75 -6.77
C ASN A 706 12.77 0.30 -5.46
N GLY A 707 12.32 -0.80 -4.86
CA GLY A 707 12.90 -1.35 -3.64
C GLY A 707 12.37 -0.71 -2.35
N ASN A 708 11.26 0.02 -2.40
CA ASN A 708 10.64 0.58 -1.19
C ASN A 708 10.01 -0.54 -0.36
N GLY A 709 10.28 -0.62 0.95
CA GLY A 709 9.66 -1.61 1.85
C GLY A 709 10.67 -2.63 2.39
N GLY A 710 10.68 -2.82 3.70
CA GLY A 710 11.61 -3.69 4.42
C GLY A 710 12.43 -2.97 5.49
N ALA A 711 13.39 -3.70 6.08
CA ALA A 711 14.24 -3.22 7.17
C ALA A 711 15.46 -2.44 6.68
N GLY A 712 15.87 -1.41 7.42
CA GLY A 712 17.11 -0.66 7.18
C GLY A 712 17.45 0.32 8.31
N ASN A 713 18.63 0.93 8.23
CA ASN A 713 19.06 1.96 9.19
C ASN A 713 18.70 3.35 8.70
N LEU A 714 17.81 4.05 9.41
CA LEU A 714 17.68 5.50 9.28
C LEU A 714 18.46 6.21 10.40
N ASP A 715 18.56 5.56 11.56
CA ASP A 715 19.35 6.00 12.70
C ASP A 715 20.76 5.46 12.61
N HIS A 716 21.74 6.35 12.76
CA HIS A 716 23.15 6.00 12.65
C HIS A 716 23.93 6.46 13.88
N ALA A 717 25.03 5.76 14.14
CA ALA A 717 26.14 6.26 14.93
C ALA A 717 27.38 6.27 14.03
N ILE A 718 28.04 7.41 13.92
CA ILE A 718 29.12 7.66 12.98
C ILE A 718 30.29 8.31 13.74
N ALA A 719 31.44 7.66 13.76
CA ALA A 719 32.63 8.12 14.49
C ALA A 719 33.68 8.72 13.56
N ASP A 720 34.39 9.74 14.04
CA ASP A 720 35.65 10.15 13.41
C ASP A 720 36.77 9.11 13.63
N ALA A 721 37.90 9.30 12.95
CA ALA A 721 39.03 8.40 13.01
C ALA A 721 39.70 8.34 14.41
N ASP A 722 39.58 9.39 15.22
CA ASP A 722 40.16 9.45 16.57
C ASP A 722 39.27 8.73 17.60
N LEU A 723 37.95 8.74 17.43
CA LEU A 723 37.01 8.05 18.29
C LEU A 723 36.88 6.57 17.95
N TYR A 724 36.91 6.19 16.68
CA TYR A 724 36.67 4.80 16.26
C TYR A 724 37.48 3.74 17.04
N PRO A 725 38.78 3.93 17.33
CA PRO A 725 39.56 2.98 18.14
C PRO A 725 39.08 2.84 19.61
N LYS A 726 38.26 3.77 20.08
CA LYS A 726 37.67 3.78 21.44
C LYS A 726 36.27 3.16 21.46
N VAL A 727 35.70 2.82 20.29
CA VAL A 727 34.39 2.17 20.21
C VAL A 727 34.55 0.69 20.54
N VAL A 728 33.87 0.25 21.60
CA VAL A 728 33.84 -1.15 22.01
C VAL A 728 32.85 -1.93 21.16
N ARG A 729 31.64 -1.38 21.01
CA ARG A 729 30.56 -1.94 20.21
C ARG A 729 29.46 -0.92 19.94
N THR A 730 28.67 -1.19 18.91
CA THR A 730 27.48 -0.45 18.51
C THR A 730 26.37 -1.42 18.14
N PHE A 731 25.15 -1.19 18.60
CA PHE A 731 23.99 -2.05 18.30
C PHE A 731 22.68 -1.28 18.40
N ALA A 732 21.67 -1.70 17.64
CA ALA A 732 20.29 -1.26 17.81
C ALA A 732 19.57 -2.17 18.83
N TRP A 733 18.70 -1.60 19.65
CA TRP A 733 17.81 -2.38 20.51
C TRP A 733 16.40 -2.39 19.92
N HIS A 734 15.97 -3.55 19.41
CA HIS A 734 14.74 -3.70 18.63
C HIS A 734 13.45 -3.67 19.48
N ILE A 735 13.13 -2.50 20.02
CA ILE A 735 11.94 -2.26 20.84
C ILE A 735 10.78 -1.64 20.06
N ASN A 736 11.03 -1.08 18.87
CA ASN A 736 10.08 -0.22 18.16
C ASN A 736 9.81 -0.69 16.73
N ALA A 737 10.85 -0.84 15.90
CA ALA A 737 10.71 -1.05 14.46
C ALA A 737 9.96 -2.34 14.10
N ASP A 738 10.07 -3.36 14.96
CA ASP A 738 9.40 -4.65 14.75
C ASP A 738 7.99 -4.71 15.33
N GLU A 739 7.59 -3.77 16.20
CA GLU A 739 6.27 -3.81 16.85
C GLU A 739 5.18 -3.22 15.94
N PRO A 740 3.97 -3.82 15.93
CA PRO A 740 2.82 -3.25 15.23
C PRO A 740 2.50 -1.83 15.72
N THR A 741 2.09 -0.97 14.80
CA THR A 741 1.72 0.43 15.08
C THR A 741 0.64 0.53 16.15
N VAL A 742 -0.35 -0.35 16.14
CA VAL A 742 -1.48 -0.35 17.08
C VAL A 742 -1.10 -0.50 18.56
N LEU A 743 0.14 -0.90 18.88
CA LEU A 743 0.67 -0.97 20.25
C LEU A 743 1.34 0.32 20.72
N ASP A 744 1.29 1.38 19.91
CA ASP A 744 1.75 2.71 20.26
C ASP A 744 0.88 3.36 21.36
N TYR A 745 1.27 4.57 21.75
CA TYR A 745 0.61 5.32 22.82
C TYR A 745 -0.75 5.91 22.41
N ASN A 746 -1.00 6.05 21.10
CA ASN A 746 -2.20 6.66 20.53
C ASN A 746 -3.48 5.93 20.97
N GLU A 747 -4.58 6.64 21.12
CA GLU A 747 -5.88 6.06 21.50
C GLU A 747 -6.92 6.14 20.38
N GLU A 748 -6.62 6.84 19.29
CA GLU A 748 -7.54 6.98 18.17
C GLU A 748 -7.90 5.62 17.58
N TYR A 749 -9.17 5.50 17.22
CA TYR A 749 -9.72 4.30 16.59
C TYR A 749 -9.61 3.01 17.42
N LYS A 750 -9.38 3.12 18.75
CA LYS A 750 -9.36 1.99 19.68
C LYS A 750 -10.62 1.99 20.57
N THR A 751 -11.20 0.82 20.81
CA THR A 751 -12.23 0.62 21.85
C THR A 751 -11.61 0.72 23.25
N ASP A 752 -12.42 0.90 24.31
CA ASP A 752 -11.91 0.95 25.69
C ASP A 752 -11.14 -0.31 26.09
N GLU A 753 -11.63 -1.49 25.63
CA GLU A 753 -10.93 -2.76 25.82
C GLU A 753 -9.57 -2.76 25.11
N GLN A 754 -9.50 -2.30 23.86
CA GLN A 754 -8.25 -2.20 23.11
C GLN A 754 -7.28 -1.19 23.74
N LYS A 755 -7.77 -0.06 24.25
CA LYS A 755 -6.94 0.93 24.98
C LYS A 755 -6.27 0.33 26.21
N ALA A 756 -6.94 -0.61 26.89
CA ALA A 756 -6.40 -1.33 28.03
C ALA A 756 -5.45 -2.46 27.61
N LEU A 757 -5.80 -3.25 26.60
CA LEU A 757 -5.03 -4.42 26.17
C LEU A 757 -3.79 -4.09 25.34
N PHE A 758 -3.83 -3.03 24.54
CA PHE A 758 -2.77 -2.70 23.57
C PHE A 758 -1.70 -1.78 24.16
N TYR A 759 -1.91 -1.27 25.36
CA TYR A 759 -0.91 -0.49 26.09
C TYR A 759 -0.14 -1.38 27.07
N GLY A 760 1.18 -1.22 27.08
CA GLY A 760 2.06 -1.73 28.13
C GLY A 760 2.97 -0.60 28.61
N GLU A 761 3.16 -0.47 29.92
CA GLU A 761 4.06 0.53 30.52
C GLU A 761 5.53 0.05 30.47
N ASP A 762 5.96 -0.40 29.29
CA ASP A 762 7.29 -0.91 29.00
C ASP A 762 7.96 -0.12 27.86
N ALA A 763 9.18 -0.49 27.47
CA ALA A 763 9.91 0.20 26.41
C ALA A 763 9.38 -0.07 25.00
N TYR A 764 8.53 -1.08 24.80
CA TYR A 764 8.20 -1.55 23.46
C TYR A 764 7.19 -0.62 22.78
N ARG A 765 7.41 -0.34 21.50
CA ARG A 765 6.60 0.59 20.69
C ARG A 765 6.44 1.96 21.36
N SER A 766 7.51 2.45 22.00
CA SER A 766 7.58 3.83 22.51
C SER A 766 7.83 4.85 21.39
N SER A 767 8.30 4.37 20.24
CA SER A 767 8.59 5.12 19.01
C SER A 767 8.40 4.18 17.81
N ASP A 768 8.60 4.70 16.61
CA ASP A 768 8.74 3.95 15.36
C ASP A 768 10.20 3.66 14.99
N HIS A 769 11.16 4.30 15.66
CA HIS A 769 12.60 4.07 15.48
C HIS A 769 13.21 3.29 16.65
N ASP A 770 14.08 2.34 16.37
CA ASP A 770 14.88 1.67 17.40
C ASP A 770 16.05 2.57 17.87
N PRO A 771 16.34 2.62 19.18
CA PRO A 771 17.51 3.34 19.67
C PRO A 771 18.82 2.66 19.22
N VAL A 772 19.82 3.47 18.84
CA VAL A 772 21.17 3.03 18.47
C VAL A 772 22.14 3.34 19.60
N ILE A 773 22.84 2.34 20.11
CA ILE A 773 23.62 2.40 21.35
C ILE A 773 25.09 2.13 21.05
N VAL A 774 25.97 2.95 21.60
CA VAL A 774 27.43 2.88 21.45
C VAL A 774 28.08 2.79 22.82
N ASP A 775 28.90 1.76 23.04
CA ASP A 775 29.76 1.65 24.22
C ASP A 775 31.17 2.10 23.87
N LEU A 776 31.74 3.01 24.67
CA LEU A 776 33.06 3.58 24.50
C LEU A 776 33.99 3.20 25.67
N ASP A 777 35.23 2.81 25.35
CA ASP A 777 36.29 2.68 26.35
C ASP A 777 37.13 3.96 26.41
N LEU A 778 36.94 4.70 27.49
CA LEU A 778 37.59 5.98 27.74
C LEU A 778 38.57 5.93 28.93
N ASN A 779 38.95 4.73 29.42
CA ASN A 779 39.76 4.59 30.63
C ASN A 779 41.28 4.62 30.42
N GLY A 780 41.77 4.50 29.19
CA GLY A 780 43.14 4.81 28.79
C GLY A 780 44.28 3.95 29.37
N LYS A 781 44.94 3.20 28.49
CA LYS A 781 46.33 3.54 28.11
C LYS A 781 46.31 3.83 26.61
N ASP A 782 46.88 4.95 26.17
CA ASP A 782 47.11 5.17 24.74
C ASP A 782 48.05 4.06 24.25
N SER A 783 47.56 3.14 23.41
CA SER A 783 48.36 2.06 22.83
C SER A 783 49.28 2.54 21.69
N ASN A 784 49.63 3.83 21.66
CA ASN A 784 50.60 4.43 20.74
C ASN A 784 51.79 5.05 21.50
N GLN A 785 52.31 4.34 22.50
CA GLN A 785 53.76 4.35 22.67
C GLN A 785 54.32 3.45 21.57
N PRO A 786 55.30 3.88 20.75
CA PRO A 786 56.07 2.93 19.97
C PRO A 786 56.57 1.89 20.96
N ASN A 787 56.39 0.62 20.63
CA ASN A 787 57.02 -0.44 21.40
C ASN A 787 58.52 -0.15 21.37
N ASP A 788 59.09 0.32 22.49
CA ASP A 788 60.54 0.50 22.67
C ASP A 788 61.26 -0.87 22.75
N ASN A 789 60.59 -1.92 22.28
CA ASN A 789 61.06 -3.29 22.14
C ASN A 789 60.95 -3.83 20.70
N GLN A 790 60.58 -3.01 19.71
CA GLN A 790 60.95 -3.35 18.33
C GLN A 790 62.35 -2.79 18.07
N LYS A 791 63.34 -3.68 18.13
CA LYS A 791 64.68 -3.41 17.59
C LYS A 791 64.51 -2.79 16.21
N SER A 792 65.07 -1.59 16.06
CA SER A 792 65.09 -0.88 14.79
C SER A 792 65.58 -1.82 13.67
N PRO A 793 64.96 -1.84 12.47
CA PRO A 793 65.47 -2.59 11.33
C PRO A 793 66.92 -2.23 10.98
N ILE A 794 67.36 -1.02 11.35
CA ILE A 794 68.75 -0.56 11.25
C ILE A 794 69.66 -1.30 12.23
N PHE A 795 69.20 -1.61 13.44
CA PHE A 795 69.97 -2.37 14.43
C PHE A 795 70.11 -3.85 14.04
N ASP A 796 69.07 -4.47 13.47
CA ASP A 796 69.19 -5.84 12.95
C ASP A 796 70.01 -5.91 11.66
N PHE A 797 69.95 -4.88 10.80
CA PHE A 797 70.82 -4.76 9.62
C PHE A 797 72.27 -4.53 10.02
N LEU A 798 72.55 -3.63 10.97
CA LEU A 798 73.90 -3.38 11.48
C LEU A 798 74.46 -4.59 12.24
N SER A 799 73.61 -5.32 12.98
CA SER A 799 74.04 -6.55 13.67
C SER A 799 74.38 -7.67 12.69
N GLN A 800 73.56 -7.87 11.65
CA GLN A 800 73.84 -8.85 10.58
C GLN A 800 75.05 -8.45 9.72
N LEU A 801 75.24 -7.15 9.47
CA LEU A 801 76.42 -6.62 8.79
C LEU A 801 77.70 -6.85 9.62
N MET A 802 77.64 -6.61 10.93
CA MET A 802 78.79 -6.85 11.83
C MET A 802 79.08 -8.34 12.02
N GLU A 803 78.05 -9.21 12.03
CA GLU A 803 78.23 -10.66 12.02
C GLU A 803 78.88 -11.14 10.72
N TRP A 804 78.43 -10.63 9.57
CA TRP A 804 79.00 -10.93 8.26
C TRP A 804 80.46 -10.46 8.13
N ILE A 805 80.76 -9.24 8.60
CA ILE A 805 82.13 -8.71 8.67
C ILE A 805 83.00 -9.56 9.61
N SER A 806 82.47 -10.02 10.76
CA SER A 806 83.22 -10.87 11.68
C SER A 806 83.55 -12.26 11.11
N GLN A 807 82.70 -12.78 10.21
CA GLN A 807 82.93 -14.04 9.52
C GLN A 807 83.93 -13.89 8.37
N LEU A 808 84.02 -12.71 7.74
CA LEU A 808 85.06 -12.38 6.76
C LEU A 808 86.47 -12.29 7.38
N PHE A 809 86.59 -11.89 8.65
CA PHE A 809 87.88 -11.81 9.36
C PHE A 809 88.27 -13.07 10.16
N LYS A 810 87.47 -14.16 10.07
CA LYS A 810 87.79 -15.47 10.66
C LYS A 810 88.27 -16.52 9.64
N ARG A 811 88.50 -16.11 8.40
CA ARG A 811 89.18 -16.89 7.36
C ARG A 811 90.36 -16.10 6.78
N SER A 812 91.36 -15.83 7.63
CA SER A 812 92.74 -15.51 7.28
C SER A 812 93.66 -15.88 8.42
#